data_AF-A0A943LDF4-F1
#
_entry.id   AF-A0A943LDF4-F1
#
_cell.length_a   1.000
_cell.length_b   1.000
_cell.length_c   1.000
_cell.angle_alpha   90.00
_cell.angle_beta   90.00
_cell.angle_gamma   90.00
#
_symmetry.space_group_name_H-M   'P 1'
#
loop_
_entity.id
_entity.type
_entity.pdbx_description
1 polymer ?
#
loop_
_entity_poly.entity_id
_entity_poly.type
_entity_poly.pdbx_seq_one_letter_code
_entity_poly.pdbx_strand_id
1 'polypeptide(L)'
;MKFLNKINLKINEDFYDRIKVKQNDTARYLLFNLLDNGVPFSLENKTVRVYGLKPDGTKVFNNLTIINAAKGLAELQLTTQMLVKPGCLKLELVIYEATDILSTTKFDIDIISCIRDDGAIESTNEFSALTLGLSKLDEWDKYFKETSGAIEEKYTERLNGIASSLEERVKYYLNYSDMVSDDSLKNGQSIRLFGYYYPNDGGQCDYIYENGEFKPVILNYVTPEMFGARGDGITDDTEAIQKAFDSDLSNIVIFGRKTYLVSSQLNINKSKLIMGAGYAYTPNRSTILKCTQDCIKINVSYVNIKYIYLQGNSDSKPSYQYLAITVKDELSKAIAQITLEDIFIAYFDEACRINGYSWNYNNVNINNVNKGFNILGGTAHRFNACSVNICNYGFETKDVIYSTLINCGVDHVKEKAYYIHGSSRNISLLGCSGENISKTLLDIDSAFYVNVENLQSLFNNTPNSENLIKLSSSSYCRLSQINLTGYSSIQGNILMINLGGNNIIENCEWLSSIEKIKIIQSTVLGRNDIRLPINTSIESGEFAIESNNKVYCENVLPLLQNSESKKSIGIKLTGLNSAMPLESKLENINGFNNIRIWASSSTKEQNIYDIKNTGVTISGNGSIIKFQNMIFKSLSELPTNGFSISDSKVIFINCDFSQLSVSGGKKITCANFANVVFNGCQGITISSDVKKDGTCDISEKNA
;
A
#
# COMPACT_ATOMS: atom_id res chain seq x y z
N MET A 1 -10.90 45.69 -74.08
CA MET A 1 -11.51 45.36 -75.40
C MET A 1 -11.21 46.51 -76.35
N LYS A 2 -10.82 46.26 -77.60
CA LYS A 2 -10.52 47.31 -78.60
C LYS A 2 -11.27 47.01 -79.89
N PHE A 3 -12.20 47.87 -80.25
CA PHE A 3 -12.97 47.79 -81.49
C PHE A 3 -12.51 48.88 -82.44
N LEU A 4 -11.71 48.48 -83.43
CA LEU A 4 -11.02 49.37 -84.36
C LEU A 4 -11.75 49.44 -85.70
N ASN A 5 -12.04 50.65 -86.17
CA ASN A 5 -12.59 50.87 -87.51
C ASN A 5 -11.55 51.59 -88.38
N LYS A 6 -11.28 51.08 -89.58
CA LYS A 6 -10.25 51.64 -90.48
C LYS A 6 -10.89 52.62 -91.46
N ILE A 7 -10.30 53.81 -91.56
CA ILE A 7 -10.77 54.92 -92.39
C ILE A 7 -9.68 55.31 -93.37
N ASN A 8 -9.95 55.27 -94.67
CA ASN A 8 -9.05 55.81 -95.69
C ASN A 8 -9.39 57.28 -95.91
N LEU A 9 -8.52 58.17 -95.46
CA LEU A 9 -8.76 59.60 -95.49
C LEU A 9 -7.78 60.26 -96.44
N LYS A 10 -8.29 60.81 -97.54
CA LYS A 10 -7.49 61.60 -98.47
C LYS A 10 -7.38 63.03 -97.93
N ILE A 11 -6.16 63.56 -97.88
CA ILE A 11 -5.89 64.81 -97.15
C ILE A 11 -6.65 66.02 -97.76
N ASN A 12 -6.73 66.08 -99.10
CA ASN A 12 -7.28 67.22 -99.84
C ASN A 12 -8.69 66.98 -100.43
N GLU A 13 -9.35 65.87 -100.09
CA GLU A 13 -10.72 65.56 -100.54
C GLU A 13 -11.65 65.41 -99.33
N ASP A 14 -12.92 65.75 -99.50
CA ASP A 14 -13.93 65.54 -98.44
C ASP A 14 -14.18 64.04 -98.20
N PHE A 15 -14.38 63.68 -96.93
CA PHE A 15 -14.76 62.33 -96.53
C PHE A 15 -16.26 62.25 -96.25
N TYR A 16 -16.97 61.50 -97.08
CA TYR A 16 -18.43 61.44 -97.04
C TYR A 16 -19.02 60.20 -96.34
N ASP A 17 -18.21 59.24 -95.92
CA ASP A 17 -18.73 58.05 -95.23
C ASP A 17 -19.14 58.39 -93.80
N ARG A 18 -20.32 57.89 -93.39
CA ARG A 18 -20.86 58.16 -92.06
C ARG A 18 -20.28 57.20 -91.02
N ILE A 19 -19.39 57.70 -90.18
CA ILE A 19 -18.87 56.98 -89.02
C ILE A 19 -19.90 57.06 -87.89
N LYS A 20 -20.42 55.92 -87.43
CA LYS A 20 -21.42 55.85 -86.35
C LYS A 20 -20.85 55.15 -85.12
N VAL A 21 -21.03 55.77 -83.95
CA VAL A 21 -20.58 55.23 -82.66
C VAL A 21 -21.65 55.41 -81.58
N LYS A 22 -21.60 54.62 -80.51
CA LYS A 22 -22.53 54.71 -79.38
C LYS A 22 -21.95 55.59 -78.27
N GLN A 23 -22.81 56.41 -77.66
CA GLN A 23 -22.50 57.22 -76.49
C GLN A 23 -21.92 56.34 -75.37
N ASN A 24 -20.93 56.87 -74.64
CA ASN A 24 -20.27 56.22 -73.48
C ASN A 24 -19.51 54.90 -73.77
N ASP A 25 -19.29 54.53 -75.04
CA ASP A 25 -18.38 53.43 -75.36
C ASP A 25 -16.93 53.81 -75.04
N THR A 26 -16.21 52.97 -74.30
CA THR A 26 -14.79 53.21 -73.94
C THR A 26 -13.80 52.46 -74.83
N ALA A 27 -14.30 51.58 -75.71
CA ALA A 27 -13.52 50.65 -76.52
C ALA A 27 -13.45 50.98 -78.02
N ARG A 28 -13.89 52.18 -78.46
CA ARG A 28 -13.94 52.58 -79.88
C ARG A 28 -12.68 53.30 -80.34
N TYR A 29 -12.09 52.81 -81.42
CA TYR A 29 -10.87 53.36 -82.02
C TYR A 29 -11.05 53.53 -83.53
N LEU A 30 -10.43 54.55 -84.10
CA LEU A 30 -10.36 54.79 -85.53
C LEU A 30 -8.91 54.70 -86.00
N LEU A 31 -8.64 53.85 -86.98
CA LEU A 31 -7.34 53.78 -87.66
C LEU A 31 -7.44 54.53 -88.98
N PHE A 32 -6.86 55.73 -89.03
CA PHE A 32 -6.78 56.51 -90.25
C PHE A 32 -5.61 56.04 -91.12
N ASN A 33 -5.87 55.89 -92.40
CA ASN A 33 -4.89 55.72 -93.46
C ASN A 33 -4.89 56.99 -94.30
N LEU A 34 -3.90 57.85 -94.06
CA LEU A 34 -3.76 59.15 -94.67
C LEU A 34 -3.16 59.01 -96.07
N LEU A 35 -3.88 59.53 -97.06
CA LEU A 35 -3.54 59.40 -98.48
C LEU A 35 -3.38 60.78 -99.13
N ASP A 36 -2.37 60.94 -99.98
CA ASP A 36 -2.26 62.07 -100.91
C ASP A 36 -2.49 61.55 -102.34
N ASN A 37 -3.53 62.05 -103.00
CA ASN A 37 -3.99 61.59 -104.33
C ASN A 37 -4.09 60.05 -104.47
N GLY A 38 -4.46 59.36 -103.39
CA GLY A 38 -4.64 57.90 -103.36
C GLY A 38 -3.39 57.09 -102.99
N VAL A 39 -2.23 57.72 -102.78
CA VAL A 39 -0.99 57.08 -102.33
C VAL A 39 -0.78 57.32 -100.82
N PRO A 40 -0.31 56.33 -100.04
CA PRO A 40 -0.02 56.52 -98.62
C PRO A 40 0.91 57.71 -98.35
N PHE A 41 0.47 58.62 -97.49
CA PHE A 41 1.22 59.80 -97.09
C PHE A 41 2.11 59.46 -95.89
N SER A 42 3.43 59.53 -96.06
CA SER A 42 4.37 59.17 -94.99
C SER A 42 4.28 60.14 -93.80
N LEU A 43 4.23 59.58 -92.59
CA LEU A 43 4.21 60.31 -91.32
C LEU A 43 5.56 60.22 -90.59
N GLU A 44 6.64 59.83 -91.28
CA GLU A 44 7.98 59.80 -90.69
C GLU A 44 8.39 61.20 -90.22
N ASN A 45 8.87 61.29 -88.98
CA ASN A 45 9.21 62.54 -88.29
C ASN A 45 8.05 63.53 -88.14
N LYS A 46 6.80 63.09 -88.31
CA LYS A 46 5.59 63.91 -88.13
C LYS A 46 4.83 63.52 -86.87
N THR A 47 3.95 64.41 -86.41
CA THR A 47 2.94 64.09 -85.38
C THR A 47 1.56 64.39 -85.91
N VAL A 48 0.56 63.59 -85.51
CA VAL A 48 -0.83 63.75 -85.95
C VAL A 48 -1.72 63.98 -84.74
N ARG A 49 -2.59 64.98 -84.83
CA ARG A 49 -3.50 65.39 -83.76
C ARG A 49 -4.89 65.61 -84.34
N VAL A 50 -5.93 65.35 -83.54
CA VAL A 50 -7.32 65.62 -83.92
C VAL A 50 -7.83 66.82 -83.15
N TYR A 51 -8.47 67.74 -83.86
CA TYR A 51 -9.29 68.79 -83.27
C TYR A 51 -10.75 68.47 -83.57
N GLY A 52 -11.59 68.58 -82.54
CA GLY A 52 -13.01 68.28 -82.64
C GLY A 52 -13.90 69.33 -82.03
N LEU A 53 -15.04 69.59 -82.68
CA LEU A 53 -16.15 70.36 -82.13
C LEU A 53 -17.27 69.39 -81.74
N LYS A 54 -17.51 69.25 -80.43
CA LYS A 54 -18.53 68.36 -79.89
C LYS A 54 -19.95 68.90 -80.15
N PRO A 55 -20.98 68.03 -80.07
CA PRO A 55 -22.38 68.45 -80.20
C PRO A 55 -22.83 69.51 -79.18
N ASP A 56 -22.17 69.61 -78.02
CA ASP A 56 -22.43 70.65 -77.01
C ASP A 56 -21.74 71.99 -77.30
N GLY A 57 -21.03 72.13 -78.43
CA GLY A 57 -20.32 73.32 -78.84
C GLY A 57 -18.93 73.49 -78.21
N THR A 58 -18.53 72.61 -77.31
CA THR A 58 -17.19 72.63 -76.70
C THR A 58 -16.17 71.88 -77.55
N LYS A 59 -14.89 72.25 -77.45
CA LYS A 59 -13.82 71.71 -78.30
C LYS A 59 -13.04 70.61 -77.58
N VAL A 60 -12.55 69.64 -78.34
CA VAL A 60 -11.66 68.57 -77.87
C VAL A 60 -10.41 68.52 -78.73
N PHE A 61 -9.31 68.13 -78.12
CA PHE A 61 -8.02 68.03 -78.79
C PHE A 61 -7.22 66.86 -78.24
N ASN A 62 -6.84 65.93 -79.12
CA ASN A 62 -6.14 64.72 -78.72
C ASN A 62 -5.04 64.37 -79.73
N ASN A 63 -3.95 63.80 -79.22
CA ASN A 63 -2.92 63.22 -80.09
C ASN A 63 -3.40 61.88 -80.65
N LEU A 64 -3.03 61.58 -81.90
CA LEU A 64 -3.12 60.24 -82.46
C LEU A 64 -1.81 59.49 -82.23
N THR A 65 -1.91 58.17 -82.15
CA THR A 65 -0.74 57.29 -82.11
C THR A 65 -0.41 56.85 -83.54
N ILE A 66 0.78 57.18 -84.04
CA ILE A 66 1.23 56.71 -85.36
C ILE A 66 1.57 55.23 -85.27
N ILE A 67 0.85 54.40 -86.02
CA ILE A 67 0.98 52.94 -86.02
C ILE A 67 1.96 52.48 -87.10
N ASN A 68 1.94 53.12 -88.26
CA ASN A 68 2.93 52.89 -89.31
C ASN A 68 3.18 54.18 -90.08
N ALA A 69 4.32 54.80 -89.80
CA ALA A 69 4.69 56.09 -90.35
C ALA A 69 4.82 56.04 -91.88
N ALA A 70 5.61 55.11 -92.42
CA ALA A 70 5.83 54.98 -93.86
C ALA A 70 4.55 54.72 -94.68
N LYS A 71 3.51 54.11 -94.07
CA LYS A 71 2.22 53.81 -94.71
C LYS A 71 1.10 54.79 -94.35
N GLY A 72 1.39 55.89 -93.67
CA GLY A 72 0.37 56.90 -93.33
C GLY A 72 -0.69 56.45 -92.32
N LEU A 73 -0.39 55.45 -91.48
CA LEU A 73 -1.37 54.89 -90.54
C LEU A 73 -1.26 55.54 -89.15
N ALA A 74 -2.32 56.20 -88.71
CA ALA A 74 -2.42 56.80 -87.37
C ALA A 74 -3.76 56.46 -86.70
N GLU A 75 -3.73 56.19 -85.40
CA GLU A 75 -4.87 55.72 -84.64
C GLU A 75 -5.36 56.76 -83.62
N LEU A 76 -6.68 56.93 -83.55
CA LEU A 76 -7.38 57.71 -82.54
C LEU A 76 -8.24 56.80 -81.66
N GLN A 77 -8.07 56.86 -80.35
CA GLN A 77 -9.10 56.40 -79.42
C GLN A 77 -10.16 57.49 -79.24
N LEU A 78 -11.43 57.16 -79.45
CA LEU A 78 -12.51 58.07 -79.13
C LEU A 78 -12.69 58.08 -77.60
N THR A 79 -12.44 59.23 -76.99
CA THR A 79 -12.50 59.37 -75.52
C THR A 79 -13.95 59.46 -75.02
N THR A 80 -14.16 59.16 -73.74
CA THR A 80 -15.47 59.34 -73.10
C THR A 80 -16.00 60.75 -73.30
N GLN A 81 -15.14 61.78 -73.23
CA GLN A 81 -15.52 63.17 -73.44
C GLN A 81 -15.90 63.48 -74.90
N MET A 82 -15.28 62.85 -75.89
CA MET A 82 -15.71 62.95 -77.29
C MET A 82 -17.10 62.35 -77.50
N LEU A 83 -17.44 61.28 -76.76
CA LEU A 83 -18.67 60.51 -76.92
C LEU A 83 -19.75 60.80 -75.87
N VAL A 84 -19.54 61.80 -75.00
CA VAL A 84 -20.39 62.03 -73.81
C VAL A 84 -21.79 62.53 -74.16
N LYS A 85 -21.96 63.23 -75.29
CA LYS A 85 -23.25 63.79 -75.71
C LYS A 85 -23.64 63.27 -77.11
N PRO A 86 -24.85 62.72 -77.29
CA PRO A 86 -25.32 62.30 -78.62
C PRO A 86 -25.41 63.49 -79.58
N GLY A 87 -25.16 63.23 -80.86
CA GLY A 87 -25.14 64.24 -81.91
C GLY A 87 -23.92 64.13 -82.83
N CYS A 88 -23.76 65.10 -83.73
CA CYS A 88 -22.67 65.12 -84.70
C CYS A 88 -21.40 65.75 -84.11
N LEU A 89 -20.33 64.96 -84.01
CA LEU A 89 -18.99 65.39 -83.64
C LEU A 89 -18.19 65.67 -84.92
N LYS A 90 -17.80 66.93 -85.12
CA LYS A 90 -17.05 67.36 -86.31
C LYS A 90 -15.55 67.39 -86.01
N LEU A 91 -14.75 66.71 -86.81
CA LEU A 91 -13.31 66.53 -86.60
C LEU A 91 -12.49 66.98 -87.81
N GLU A 92 -11.25 67.38 -87.57
CA GLU A 92 -10.19 67.46 -88.59
C GLU A 92 -8.88 66.94 -88.01
N LEU A 93 -8.05 66.31 -88.85
CA LEU A 93 -6.71 65.88 -88.46
C LEU A 93 -5.70 66.94 -88.88
N VAL A 94 -4.75 67.23 -87.99
CA VAL A 94 -3.68 68.18 -88.21
C VAL A 94 -2.35 67.45 -88.01
N ILE A 95 -1.53 67.50 -89.05
CA ILE A 95 -0.22 66.87 -89.16
C ILE A 95 0.84 67.97 -89.01
N TYR A 96 1.80 67.74 -88.13
CA TYR A 96 2.90 68.66 -87.86
C TYR A 96 4.23 68.01 -88.22
N GLU A 97 5.07 68.73 -88.93
CA GLU A 97 6.49 68.42 -89.16
C GLU A 97 7.31 69.65 -88.81
N ALA A 98 8.02 69.62 -87.67
CA ALA A 98 8.67 70.79 -87.09
C ALA A 98 7.70 72.00 -86.98
N THR A 99 7.88 73.05 -87.79
CA THR A 99 7.02 74.26 -87.81
C THR A 99 5.91 74.21 -88.84
N ASP A 100 5.94 73.24 -89.75
CA ASP A 100 4.98 73.15 -90.85
C ASP A 100 3.73 72.39 -90.42
N ILE A 101 2.58 72.88 -90.89
CA ILE A 101 1.25 72.38 -90.52
C ILE A 101 0.48 72.04 -91.79
N LEU A 102 0.02 70.79 -91.87
CA LEU A 102 -0.89 70.31 -92.90
C LEU A 102 -2.16 69.74 -92.25
N SER A 103 -3.33 70.13 -92.71
CA SER A 103 -4.61 69.67 -92.14
C SER A 103 -5.45 68.94 -93.19
N THR A 104 -6.26 67.98 -92.75
CA THR A 104 -7.26 67.35 -93.60
C THR A 104 -8.49 68.25 -93.73
N THR A 105 -9.33 67.96 -94.72
CA THR A 105 -10.74 68.40 -94.71
C THR A 105 -11.45 67.88 -93.45
N LYS A 106 -12.55 68.54 -93.08
CA LYS A 106 -13.37 68.16 -91.92
C LYS A 106 -14.22 66.94 -92.23
N PHE A 107 -14.42 66.09 -91.23
CA PHE A 107 -15.30 64.92 -91.32
C PHE A 107 -16.07 64.70 -90.02
N ASP A 108 -17.20 64.02 -90.13
CA ASP A 108 -18.20 63.94 -89.06
C ASP A 108 -18.32 62.52 -88.49
N ILE A 109 -18.55 62.44 -87.18
CA ILE A 109 -18.91 61.21 -86.46
C ILE A 109 -20.30 61.39 -85.83
N ASP A 110 -21.22 60.49 -86.19
CA ASP A 110 -22.58 60.43 -85.63
C ASP A 110 -22.57 59.63 -84.31
N ILE A 111 -22.77 60.32 -83.18
CA ILE A 111 -22.86 59.70 -81.85
C ILE A 111 -24.32 59.39 -81.53
N ILE A 112 -24.65 58.11 -81.43
CA ILE A 112 -26.00 57.60 -81.17
C ILE A 112 -26.17 57.38 -79.66
N SER A 113 -27.28 57.84 -79.06
CA SER A 113 -27.58 57.64 -77.65
C SER A 113 -27.57 56.17 -77.23
N CYS A 114 -27.09 55.89 -76.01
CA CYS A 114 -27.12 54.56 -75.40
C CYS A 114 -28.41 54.35 -74.58
N ILE A 115 -28.86 53.09 -74.46
CA ILE A 115 -30.00 52.70 -73.59
C ILE A 115 -29.52 52.39 -72.16
N ARG A 116 -28.23 52.13 -71.97
CA ARG A 116 -27.63 51.86 -70.65
C ARG A 116 -27.68 53.12 -69.80
N ASP A 117 -28.38 53.03 -68.67
CA ASP A 117 -28.51 54.08 -67.67
C ASP A 117 -27.75 53.66 -66.39
N ASP A 118 -26.48 54.08 -66.30
CA ASP A 118 -25.64 53.78 -65.14
C ASP A 118 -26.13 54.56 -63.88
N GLY A 119 -27.10 55.48 -64.00
CA GLY A 119 -27.76 56.18 -62.89
C GLY A 119 -28.90 55.38 -62.23
N ALA A 120 -29.35 54.27 -62.82
CA ALA A 120 -30.33 53.38 -62.19
C ALA A 120 -29.74 52.47 -61.09
N ILE A 121 -28.41 52.40 -60.97
CA ILE A 121 -27.70 51.68 -59.89
C ILE A 121 -27.56 52.57 -58.62
N GLU A 122 -27.73 53.89 -58.73
CA GLU A 122 -27.68 54.82 -57.59
C GLU A 122 -29.03 55.03 -56.87
N SER A 123 -30.06 54.24 -57.19
CA SER A 123 -31.38 54.35 -56.58
C SER A 123 -31.98 52.97 -56.29
N THR A 124 -31.77 52.41 -55.09
CA THR A 124 -32.83 52.33 -54.06
C THR A 124 -32.46 51.74 -52.68
N ASN A 125 -31.28 51.20 -52.37
CA ASN A 125 -30.98 50.83 -50.97
C ASN A 125 -29.50 50.80 -50.55
N GLU A 126 -28.54 50.83 -51.48
CA GLU A 126 -27.13 50.64 -51.16
C GLU A 126 -26.46 51.90 -50.59
N PHE A 127 -26.83 53.10 -51.06
CA PHE A 127 -26.23 54.36 -50.59
C PHE A 127 -26.60 54.68 -49.14
N SER A 128 -27.88 54.54 -48.78
CA SER A 128 -28.34 54.73 -47.39
C SER A 128 -27.75 53.67 -46.45
N ALA A 129 -27.61 52.41 -46.90
CA ALA A 129 -26.99 51.36 -46.11
C ALA A 129 -25.51 51.65 -45.82
N LEU A 130 -24.78 52.22 -46.77
CA LEU A 130 -23.38 52.60 -46.60
C LEU A 130 -23.23 53.79 -45.63
N THR A 131 -24.07 54.83 -45.76
CA THR A 131 -24.05 55.97 -44.82
C THR A 131 -24.38 55.53 -43.38
N LEU A 132 -25.36 54.63 -43.22
CA LEU A 132 -25.77 54.12 -41.91
C LEU A 132 -24.71 53.17 -41.32
N GLY A 133 -23.99 52.43 -42.17
CA GLY A 133 -22.82 51.64 -41.78
C GLY A 133 -21.65 52.49 -41.29
N LEU A 134 -21.34 53.59 -41.97
CA LEU A 134 -20.27 54.52 -41.56
C LEU A 134 -20.62 55.24 -40.24
N SER A 135 -21.87 55.69 -40.06
CA SER A 135 -22.30 56.31 -38.80
C SER A 135 -22.22 55.33 -37.62
N LYS A 136 -22.58 54.06 -37.82
CA LYS A 136 -22.44 53.03 -36.78
C LYS A 136 -20.99 52.70 -36.45
N LEU A 137 -20.10 52.75 -37.44
CA LEU A 137 -18.66 52.60 -37.21
C LEU A 137 -18.11 53.74 -36.37
N ASP A 138 -18.48 54.99 -36.65
CA ASP A 138 -18.06 56.15 -35.85
C ASP A 138 -18.60 56.09 -34.41
N GLU A 139 -19.86 55.67 -34.23
CA GLU A 139 -20.44 55.41 -32.90
C GLU A 139 -19.72 54.28 -32.16
N TRP A 140 -19.38 53.20 -32.86
CA TRP A 140 -18.58 52.10 -32.31
C TRP A 140 -17.17 52.53 -31.95
N ASP A 141 -16.53 53.37 -32.76
CA ASP A 141 -15.17 53.86 -32.53
C ASP A 141 -15.15 54.80 -31.31
N LYS A 142 -16.18 55.62 -31.14
CA LYS A 142 -16.40 56.46 -29.95
C LYS A 142 -16.70 55.60 -28.71
N TYR A 143 -17.62 54.65 -28.82
CA TYR A 143 -17.94 53.70 -27.74
C TYR A 143 -16.71 52.89 -27.33
N PHE A 144 -15.89 52.45 -28.30
CA PHE A 144 -14.67 51.71 -28.03
C PHE A 144 -13.63 52.60 -27.35
N LYS A 145 -13.41 53.85 -27.77
CA LYS A 145 -12.49 54.78 -27.10
C LYS A 145 -12.91 55.10 -25.67
N GLU A 146 -14.20 55.37 -25.44
CA GLU A 146 -14.73 55.66 -24.10
C GLU A 146 -14.71 54.41 -23.19
N THR A 147 -15.09 53.24 -23.71
CA THR A 147 -15.19 52.01 -22.91
C THR A 147 -13.83 51.33 -22.69
N SER A 148 -12.93 51.30 -23.69
CA SER A 148 -11.58 50.71 -23.56
C SER A 148 -10.64 51.60 -22.76
N GLY A 149 -10.75 52.93 -22.87
CA GLY A 149 -10.00 53.86 -22.03
C GLY A 149 -10.39 53.77 -20.55
N ALA A 150 -11.68 53.54 -20.26
CA ALA A 150 -12.19 53.39 -18.90
C ALA A 150 -12.12 51.94 -18.36
N ILE A 151 -11.78 50.95 -19.19
CA ILE A 151 -11.65 49.54 -18.76
C ILE A 151 -10.56 49.43 -17.69
N GLU A 152 -9.41 50.07 -17.88
CA GLU A 152 -8.30 50.00 -16.92
C GLU A 152 -8.69 50.60 -15.56
N GLU A 153 -9.38 51.75 -15.55
CA GLU A 153 -9.91 52.39 -14.33
C GLU A 153 -10.96 51.51 -13.63
N LYS A 154 -11.93 50.98 -14.38
CA LYS A 154 -13.06 50.18 -13.84
C LYS A 154 -12.63 48.81 -13.31
N TYR A 155 -11.65 48.16 -13.95
CA TYR A 155 -11.07 46.93 -13.42
C TYR A 155 -10.11 47.20 -12.28
N THR A 156 -9.39 48.33 -12.28
CA THR A 156 -8.50 48.71 -11.16
C THR A 156 -9.29 48.96 -9.88
N GLU A 157 -10.41 49.70 -9.92
CA GLU A 157 -11.26 49.89 -8.74
C GLU A 157 -11.82 48.56 -8.22
N ARG A 158 -12.29 47.67 -9.11
CA ARG A 158 -12.82 46.37 -8.71
C ARG A 158 -11.74 45.43 -8.18
N LEU A 159 -10.55 45.43 -8.77
CA LEU A 159 -9.40 44.65 -8.31
C LEU A 159 -8.87 45.18 -6.98
N ASN A 160 -8.78 46.51 -6.82
CA ASN A 160 -8.41 47.16 -5.55
C ASN A 160 -9.48 46.89 -4.48
N GLY A 161 -10.76 46.90 -4.83
CA GLY A 161 -11.84 46.52 -3.93
C GLY A 161 -11.78 45.06 -3.49
N ILE A 162 -11.45 44.14 -4.42
CA ILE A 162 -11.24 42.73 -4.10
C ILE A 162 -10.00 42.54 -3.23
N ALA A 163 -8.86 43.15 -3.58
CA ALA A 163 -7.62 43.10 -2.82
C ALA A 163 -7.82 43.64 -1.40
N SER A 164 -8.45 44.83 -1.27
CA SER A 164 -8.82 45.43 0.00
C SER A 164 -9.76 44.53 0.80
N SER A 165 -10.76 43.90 0.17
CA SER A 165 -11.66 42.96 0.86
C SER A 165 -11.01 41.65 1.31
N LEU A 166 -9.93 41.21 0.65
CA LEU A 166 -9.16 40.02 1.04
C LEU A 166 -8.15 40.35 2.15
N GLU A 167 -7.44 41.48 2.03
CA GLU A 167 -6.55 42.02 3.07
C GLU A 167 -7.32 42.36 4.36
N GLU A 168 -8.59 42.79 4.25
CA GLU A 168 -9.46 43.02 5.39
C GLU A 168 -9.97 41.74 6.08
N ARG A 169 -9.86 40.55 5.48
CA ARG A 169 -10.44 39.33 6.08
C ARG A 169 -9.45 38.54 6.91
N VAL A 170 -8.22 38.31 6.43
CA VAL A 170 -7.19 37.58 7.19
C VAL A 170 -5.83 38.21 6.95
N LYS A 171 -5.18 38.71 8.00
CA LYS A 171 -3.78 39.14 7.96
C LYS A 171 -2.83 38.02 8.34
N TYR A 172 -1.64 38.00 7.74
CA TYR A 172 -0.64 36.97 7.98
C TYR A 172 0.62 37.58 8.57
N TYR A 173 1.16 36.97 9.61
CA TYR A 173 2.44 37.36 10.19
C TYR A 173 3.36 36.16 10.31
N LEU A 174 4.65 36.39 10.08
CA LEU A 174 5.67 35.36 10.27
C LEU A 174 6.00 35.16 11.75
N ASN A 175 6.01 36.25 12.54
CA ASN A 175 6.35 36.20 13.95
C ASN A 175 5.45 37.11 14.82
N TYR A 176 5.37 36.81 16.12
CA TYR A 176 4.55 37.52 17.09
C TYR A 176 4.89 39.00 17.20
N SER A 177 6.18 39.38 17.10
CA SER A 177 6.62 40.78 17.22
C SER A 177 6.04 41.66 16.11
N ASP A 178 6.06 41.18 14.86
CA ASP A 178 5.47 41.89 13.73
C ASP A 178 3.95 41.97 13.85
N MET A 179 3.31 40.92 14.40
CA MET A 179 1.86 40.92 14.64
C MET A 179 1.44 41.97 15.67
N VAL A 180 2.13 42.04 16.82
CA VAL A 180 1.73 42.96 17.92
C VAL A 180 2.15 44.41 17.69
N SER A 181 3.07 44.66 16.77
CA SER A 181 3.48 46.01 16.36
C SER A 181 2.65 46.58 15.21
N ASP A 182 1.69 45.83 14.67
CA ASP A 182 0.82 46.30 13.60
C ASP A 182 -0.35 47.14 14.15
N ASP A 183 -0.12 48.45 14.22
CA ASP A 183 -1.12 49.45 14.64
C ASP A 183 -2.30 49.61 13.65
N SER A 184 -2.27 48.94 12.49
CA SER A 184 -3.34 49.01 11.47
C SER A 184 -4.42 47.92 11.61
N LEU A 185 -4.34 47.08 12.65
CA LEU A 185 -5.32 46.04 12.93
C LEU A 185 -6.70 46.60 13.32
N LYS A 186 -7.77 46.06 12.72
CA LYS A 186 -9.15 46.47 12.98
C LYS A 186 -9.84 45.48 13.92
N ASN A 187 -10.77 45.95 14.74
CA ASN A 187 -11.57 45.09 15.62
C ASN A 187 -12.33 44.02 14.80
N GLY A 188 -12.23 42.74 15.19
CA GLY A 188 -12.78 41.59 14.47
C GLY A 188 -11.88 41.03 13.37
N GLN A 189 -10.70 41.61 13.13
CA GLN A 189 -9.75 41.13 12.12
C GLN A 189 -9.26 39.71 12.47
N SER A 190 -9.39 38.78 11.52
CA SER A 190 -8.75 37.47 11.66
C SER A 190 -7.27 37.58 11.30
N ILE A 191 -6.45 36.87 12.05
CA ILE A 191 -5.00 36.88 11.90
C ILE A 191 -4.53 35.44 11.91
N ARG A 192 -3.62 35.09 10.99
CA ARG A 192 -2.85 33.86 11.03
C ARG A 192 -1.41 34.18 11.36
N LEU A 193 -0.98 33.78 12.56
CA LEU A 193 0.42 33.80 12.95
C LEU A 193 1.04 32.45 12.57
N PHE A 194 2.06 32.48 11.71
CA PHE A 194 2.81 31.27 11.39
C PHE A 194 3.72 30.88 12.55
N GLY A 195 4.45 31.85 13.12
CA GLY A 195 5.16 31.74 14.40
C GLY A 195 6.06 30.52 14.56
N TYR A 196 7.34 30.60 14.17
CA TYR A 196 8.37 29.58 14.40
C TYR A 196 9.82 30.08 14.35
N TYR A 197 10.04 31.37 14.11
CA TYR A 197 11.35 31.82 13.62
C TYR A 197 12.26 32.32 14.75
N TYR A 198 11.69 32.75 15.88
CA TYR A 198 12.42 33.38 16.98
C TYR A 198 12.02 32.82 18.37
N PRO A 199 12.90 32.91 19.38
CA PRO A 199 12.53 32.63 20.77
C PRO A 199 11.32 33.50 21.21
N ASN A 200 10.33 32.89 21.87
CA ASN A 200 9.09 33.55 22.33
C ASN A 200 8.12 34.03 21.24
N ASP A 201 8.18 33.47 20.04
CA ASP A 201 7.23 33.73 18.93
C ASP A 201 5.78 33.26 19.22
N GLY A 202 5.50 32.72 20.40
CA GLY A 202 4.15 32.31 20.79
C GLY A 202 3.56 31.12 20.00
N GLY A 203 4.26 30.64 18.96
CA GLY A 203 3.85 29.51 18.11
C GLY A 203 2.81 29.87 17.05
N GLN A 204 2.51 28.92 16.18
CA GLN A 204 1.48 29.07 15.15
C GLN A 204 0.11 29.16 15.78
N CYS A 205 -0.62 30.25 15.55
CA CYS A 205 -1.98 30.35 16.03
C CYS A 205 -2.81 31.26 15.13
N ASP A 206 -4.10 30.94 15.01
CA ASP A 206 -5.06 31.84 14.40
C ASP A 206 -5.64 32.71 15.54
N TYR A 207 -5.66 34.03 15.38
CA TYR A 207 -6.19 34.99 16.34
C TYR A 207 -7.35 35.78 15.75
N ILE A 208 -8.21 36.31 16.62
CA ILE A 208 -9.11 37.43 16.32
C ILE A 208 -8.63 38.61 17.15
N TYR A 209 -8.38 39.74 16.48
CA TYR A 209 -8.04 40.98 17.16
C TYR A 209 -9.31 41.66 17.65
N GLU A 210 -9.47 41.77 18.97
CA GLU A 210 -10.64 42.40 19.59
C GLU A 210 -10.22 43.43 20.64
N ASN A 211 -10.65 44.69 20.46
CA ASN A 211 -10.48 45.78 21.43
C ASN A 211 -9.04 45.94 21.98
N GLY A 212 -8.01 45.76 21.13
CA GLY A 212 -6.60 45.85 21.54
C GLY A 212 -6.00 44.55 22.04
N GLU A 213 -6.76 43.46 22.08
CA GLU A 213 -6.30 42.14 22.52
C GLU A 213 -6.26 41.14 21.36
N PHE A 214 -5.24 40.29 21.34
CA PHE A 214 -5.12 39.16 20.43
C PHE A 214 -5.74 37.92 21.08
N LYS A 215 -6.97 37.58 20.68
CA LYS A 215 -7.67 36.43 21.25
C LYS A 215 -7.43 35.19 20.37
N PRO A 216 -6.79 34.13 20.89
CA PRO A 216 -6.58 32.92 20.10
C PRO A 216 -7.93 32.31 19.74
N VAL A 217 -8.09 31.91 18.48
CA VAL A 217 -9.23 31.13 18.04
C VAL A 217 -9.11 29.76 18.69
N ILE A 218 -9.92 29.53 19.72
CA ILE A 218 -9.91 28.27 20.47
C ILE A 218 -10.43 27.17 19.53
N LEU A 219 -9.51 26.35 19.06
CA LEU A 219 -9.81 25.13 18.32
C LEU A 219 -10.10 24.01 19.32
N ASN A 220 -10.95 23.06 18.94
CA ASN A 220 -11.21 21.85 19.75
C ASN A 220 -9.97 20.92 19.87
N TYR A 221 -8.81 21.34 19.39
CA TYR A 221 -7.54 20.65 19.44
C TYR A 221 -6.40 21.65 19.59
N VAL A 222 -5.25 21.17 20.05
CA VAL A 222 -3.99 21.90 19.99
C VAL A 222 -2.99 21.16 19.11
N THR A 223 -1.98 21.87 18.61
CA THR A 223 -0.83 21.25 17.91
C THR A 223 0.47 21.69 18.58
N PRO A 224 1.56 20.90 18.49
CA PRO A 224 2.87 21.33 18.99
C PRO A 224 3.31 22.69 18.44
N GLU A 225 2.94 22.98 17.20
CA GLU A 225 3.23 24.24 16.52
C GLU A 225 2.66 25.45 17.25
N MET A 226 1.47 25.34 17.85
CA MET A 226 0.86 26.39 18.67
C MET A 226 1.68 26.74 19.91
N PHE A 227 2.67 25.90 20.25
CA PHE A 227 3.60 26.12 21.35
C PHE A 227 5.04 26.33 20.87
N GLY A 228 5.24 26.51 19.56
CA GLY A 228 6.54 26.85 18.97
C GLY A 228 7.31 25.70 18.33
N ALA A 229 6.72 24.51 18.18
CA ALA A 229 7.40 23.39 17.53
C ALA A 229 7.57 23.66 16.02
N ARG A 230 8.77 23.43 15.47
CA ARG A 230 9.05 23.56 14.04
C ARG A 230 8.69 22.29 13.28
N GLY A 231 9.07 21.12 13.79
CA GLY A 231 8.90 19.85 13.10
C GLY A 231 9.77 19.71 11.84
N ASP A 232 10.98 20.27 11.87
CA ASP A 232 11.99 20.21 10.80
C ASP A 232 13.01 19.05 10.97
N GLY A 233 12.92 18.30 12.08
CA GLY A 233 13.81 17.21 12.45
C GLY A 233 15.19 17.63 12.96
N ILE A 234 15.41 18.94 13.13
CA ILE A 234 16.70 19.55 13.53
C ILE A 234 16.52 20.40 14.80
N THR A 235 15.48 21.23 14.83
CA THR A 235 15.13 22.07 15.96
C THR A 235 14.52 21.20 17.04
N ASP A 236 15.01 21.35 18.27
CA ASP A 236 14.50 20.63 19.41
C ASP A 236 13.09 21.12 19.78
N ASP A 237 12.10 20.26 19.53
CA ASP A 237 10.67 20.55 19.68
C ASP A 237 10.13 20.08 21.04
N THR A 238 10.99 19.57 21.92
CA THR A 238 10.58 18.89 23.15
C THR A 238 9.71 19.76 24.06
N GLU A 239 10.13 21.00 24.32
CA GLU A 239 9.39 21.92 25.19
C GLU A 239 8.02 22.27 24.62
N ALA A 240 7.93 22.49 23.31
CA ALA A 240 6.69 22.82 22.63
C ALA A 240 5.70 21.64 22.66
N ILE A 241 6.18 20.42 22.41
CA ILE A 241 5.35 19.21 22.51
C ILE A 241 4.90 18.98 23.95
N GLN A 242 5.78 19.17 24.93
CA GLN A 242 5.43 19.03 26.34
C GLN A 242 4.32 20.03 26.74
N LYS A 243 4.44 21.30 26.31
CA LYS A 243 3.38 22.31 26.49
C LYS A 243 2.05 21.90 25.85
N ALA A 244 2.08 21.27 24.67
CA ALA A 244 0.87 20.73 24.05
C ALA A 244 0.23 19.59 24.88
N PHE A 245 1.04 18.70 25.44
CA PHE A 245 0.56 17.62 26.32
C PHE A 245 0.03 18.14 27.66
N ASP A 246 0.60 19.22 28.19
CA ASP A 246 0.19 19.83 29.45
C ASP A 246 -0.95 20.85 29.30
N SER A 247 -1.29 21.27 28.08
CA SER A 247 -2.29 22.31 27.81
C SER A 247 -3.68 21.95 28.34
N ASP A 248 -4.39 22.91 28.94
CA ASP A 248 -5.80 22.79 29.32
C ASP A 248 -6.77 23.27 28.22
N LEU A 249 -6.25 23.75 27.09
CA LEU A 249 -7.06 24.28 25.99
C LEU A 249 -7.85 23.18 25.27
N SER A 250 -7.26 21.98 25.14
CA SER A 250 -7.95 20.82 24.59
C SER A 250 -7.35 19.51 25.08
N ASN A 251 -8.16 18.46 25.14
CA ASN A 251 -7.71 17.08 25.34
C ASN A 251 -7.22 16.41 24.04
N ILE A 252 -7.36 17.07 22.89
CA ILE A 252 -6.94 16.56 21.59
C ILE A 252 -5.66 17.27 21.17
N VAL A 253 -4.60 16.50 20.91
CA VAL A 253 -3.34 16.98 20.35
C VAL A 253 -3.17 16.39 18.96
N ILE A 254 -3.08 17.26 17.95
CA ILE A 254 -2.91 16.87 16.55
C ILE A 254 -1.50 17.23 16.11
N PHE A 255 -0.80 16.28 15.50
CA PHE A 255 0.49 16.49 14.87
C PHE A 255 0.36 16.53 13.36
N GLY A 256 1.17 17.37 12.71
CA GLY A 256 1.30 17.39 11.26
C GLY A 256 2.16 16.25 10.73
N ARG A 257 2.21 16.10 9.40
CA ARG A 257 3.19 15.23 8.71
C ARG A 257 4.57 15.90 8.73
N LYS A 258 5.23 15.82 9.88
CA LYS A 258 6.49 16.48 10.19
C LYS A 258 7.38 15.55 11.04
N THR A 259 8.65 15.90 11.12
CA THR A 259 9.62 15.21 11.99
C THR A 259 9.98 16.13 13.14
N TYR A 260 9.66 15.75 14.37
CA TYR A 260 9.95 16.53 15.56
C TYR A 260 11.14 15.93 16.28
N LEU A 261 12.20 16.72 16.48
CA LEU A 261 13.34 16.26 17.29
C LEU A 261 12.96 16.37 18.77
N VAL A 262 13.12 15.28 19.50
CA VAL A 262 12.79 15.18 20.92
C VAL A 262 14.06 14.80 21.70
N SER A 263 14.59 15.74 22.48
CA SER A 263 15.85 15.60 23.20
C SER A 263 15.71 15.06 24.63
N SER A 264 14.50 15.10 25.19
CA SER A 264 14.20 14.57 26.53
C SER A 264 12.79 13.97 26.60
N GLN A 265 12.56 13.12 27.61
CA GLN A 265 11.34 12.32 27.73
C GLN A 265 10.08 13.19 27.87
N LEU A 266 9.09 12.93 27.02
CA LEU A 266 7.78 13.58 27.06
C LEU A 266 6.87 12.89 28.07
N ASN A 267 6.28 13.66 28.96
CA ASN A 267 5.40 13.18 30.02
C ASN A 267 3.94 13.49 29.70
N ILE A 268 3.10 12.45 29.65
CA ILE A 268 1.65 12.60 29.49
C ILE A 268 1.01 12.51 30.88
N ASN A 269 0.74 13.68 31.46
CA ASN A 269 0.20 13.82 32.82
C ASN A 269 -1.32 14.08 32.84
N LYS A 270 -1.92 14.37 31.68
CA LYS A 270 -3.35 14.62 31.51
C LYS A 270 -3.93 13.64 30.49
N SER A 271 -5.21 13.29 30.64
CA SER A 271 -5.90 12.41 29.69
C SER A 271 -5.95 13.09 28.32
N LYS A 272 -5.37 12.46 27.30
CA LYS A 272 -5.23 13.03 25.95
C LYS A 272 -5.58 12.03 24.86
N LEU A 273 -6.17 12.54 23.78
CA LEU A 273 -6.17 11.92 22.46
C LEU A 273 -5.06 12.57 21.64
N ILE A 274 -4.02 11.81 21.34
CA ILE A 274 -2.85 12.24 20.58
C ILE A 274 -2.92 11.59 19.20
N MET A 275 -3.02 12.41 18.15
CA MET A 275 -3.20 11.94 16.78
C MET A 275 -2.11 12.52 15.88
N GLY A 276 -1.32 11.66 15.26
CA GLY A 276 -0.48 12.04 14.12
C GLY A 276 -1.19 11.94 12.79
N ALA A 277 -0.44 12.21 11.72
CA ALA A 277 -0.93 12.28 10.36
C ALA A 277 -0.42 11.13 9.45
N GLY A 278 0.10 10.05 10.08
CA GLY A 278 0.52 8.80 9.44
C GLY A 278 1.60 8.06 10.23
N TYR A 279 1.71 6.75 10.05
CA TYR A 279 2.61 5.86 10.81
C TYR A 279 3.54 4.99 9.92
N ALA A 280 3.79 5.42 8.68
CA ALA A 280 4.68 4.72 7.75
C ALA A 280 6.17 5.01 8.04
N TYR A 281 7.04 4.07 7.62
CA TYR A 281 8.51 4.16 7.70
C TYR A 281 9.13 5.33 6.90
N THR A 282 8.33 6.05 6.10
CA THR A 282 8.81 7.15 5.25
C THR A 282 8.55 8.53 5.86
N PRO A 283 9.57 9.40 6.02
CA PRO A 283 9.45 10.74 6.64
C PRO A 283 8.38 11.65 6.05
N ASN A 284 8.12 11.55 4.74
CA ASN A 284 7.21 12.48 4.06
C ASN A 284 5.73 12.10 4.18
N ARG A 285 5.40 11.02 4.89
CA ARG A 285 4.02 10.50 4.99
C ARG A 285 3.51 10.32 6.42
N SER A 286 4.31 10.68 7.42
CA SER A 286 4.07 10.32 8.81
C SER A 286 4.38 11.47 9.76
N THR A 287 3.80 11.40 10.95
CA THR A 287 4.31 12.16 12.10
C THR A 287 5.45 11.36 12.71
N ILE A 288 6.65 11.92 12.78
CA ILE A 288 7.82 11.27 13.39
C ILE A 288 8.24 12.02 14.65
N LEU A 289 8.31 11.31 15.78
CA LEU A 289 9.03 11.79 16.96
C LEU A 289 10.41 11.15 16.96
N LYS A 290 11.43 11.93 16.57
CA LYS A 290 12.84 11.51 16.54
C LYS A 290 13.44 11.74 17.91
N CYS A 291 13.42 10.71 18.74
CA CYS A 291 13.81 10.73 20.14
C CYS A 291 15.31 10.37 20.31
N THR A 292 16.07 11.23 21.00
CA THR A 292 17.49 10.96 21.33
C THR A 292 17.70 10.36 22.72
N GLN A 293 16.61 10.21 23.49
CA GLN A 293 16.54 9.55 24.80
C GLN A 293 15.24 8.74 24.90
N ASP A 294 14.85 8.34 26.11
CA ASP A 294 13.51 7.80 26.36
C ASP A 294 12.44 8.75 25.80
N CYS A 295 11.42 8.21 25.12
CA CYS A 295 10.56 9.02 24.26
C CYS A 295 9.28 9.48 24.98
N ILE A 296 8.40 8.55 25.38
CA ILE A 296 7.12 8.87 26.02
C ILE A 296 6.96 8.13 27.35
N LYS A 297 6.51 8.87 28.37
CA LYS A 297 6.07 8.33 29.66
C LYS A 297 4.61 8.68 29.93
N ILE A 298 3.78 7.66 30.12
CA ILE A 298 2.36 7.80 30.43
C ILE A 298 2.16 7.74 31.94
N ASN A 299 1.64 8.83 32.52
CA ASN A 299 1.48 8.98 33.98
C ASN A 299 0.01 9.02 34.43
N VAL A 300 -0.94 8.89 33.49
CA VAL A 300 -2.39 9.01 33.74
C VAL A 300 -3.20 8.04 32.88
N SER A 301 -4.44 7.74 33.31
CA SER A 301 -5.42 6.96 32.54
C SER A 301 -6.03 7.75 31.37
N TYR A 302 -6.73 7.04 30.48
CA TYR A 302 -7.47 7.62 29.35
C TYR A 302 -6.56 8.38 28.37
N VAL A 303 -5.51 7.71 27.91
CA VAL A 303 -4.60 8.21 26.89
C VAL A 303 -4.74 7.35 25.65
N ASN A 304 -4.98 7.98 24.50
CA ASN A 304 -5.04 7.30 23.21
C ASN A 304 -4.02 7.94 22.27
N ILE A 305 -3.08 7.14 21.78
CA ILE A 305 -2.03 7.58 20.85
C ILE A 305 -2.24 6.88 19.53
N LYS A 306 -2.38 7.65 18.45
CA LYS A 306 -2.62 7.12 17.10
C LYS A 306 -1.77 7.75 16.02
N TYR A 307 -1.47 6.98 14.99
CA TYR A 307 -0.88 7.47 13.73
C TYR A 307 0.47 8.18 13.89
N ILE A 308 1.36 7.65 14.74
CA ILE A 308 2.67 8.22 15.03
C ILE A 308 3.76 7.18 14.80
N TYR A 309 4.90 7.62 14.27
CA TYR A 309 6.16 6.89 14.27
C TYR A 309 7.07 7.42 15.40
N LEU A 310 7.35 6.58 16.39
CA LEU A 310 8.40 6.82 17.37
C LEU A 310 9.72 6.26 16.84
N GLN A 311 10.69 7.14 16.60
CA GLN A 311 11.99 6.80 16.08
C GLN A 311 13.07 7.10 17.12
N GLY A 312 13.75 6.06 17.62
CA GLY A 312 14.95 6.22 18.43
C GLY A 312 16.17 6.56 17.56
N ASN A 313 17.34 6.68 18.18
CA ASN A 313 18.56 7.05 17.47
C ASN A 313 19.02 5.96 16.48
N SER A 314 18.90 6.23 15.17
CA SER A 314 19.28 5.31 14.09
C SER A 314 20.75 5.38 13.67
N ASP A 315 21.48 6.42 14.08
CA ASP A 315 22.83 6.71 13.57
C ASP A 315 23.91 5.81 14.20
N SER A 316 23.55 5.10 15.26
CA SER A 316 24.31 4.00 15.84
C SER A 316 23.45 2.73 15.79
N LYS A 317 23.97 1.63 15.20
CA LYS A 317 23.47 0.26 15.41
C LYS A 317 22.94 0.15 16.84
N PRO A 318 21.74 -0.42 17.06
CA PRO A 318 20.91 -0.10 18.22
C PRO A 318 21.77 -0.09 19.48
N SER A 319 22.14 1.12 19.90
CA SER A 319 22.69 1.33 21.23
C SER A 319 21.48 1.18 22.12
N TYR A 320 21.18 -0.07 22.47
CA TYR A 320 20.06 -0.50 23.30
C TYR A 320 20.12 0.22 24.66
N GLN A 321 19.70 1.48 24.70
CA GLN A 321 19.80 2.35 25.87
C GLN A 321 18.47 3.01 26.23
N TYR A 322 17.58 3.25 25.26
CA TYR A 322 16.40 4.09 25.44
C TYR A 322 15.09 3.33 25.25
N LEU A 323 14.05 3.79 25.92
CA LEU A 323 12.72 3.22 25.95
C LEU A 323 11.73 4.09 25.14
N ALA A 324 10.93 3.48 24.26
CA ALA A 324 10.00 4.25 23.44
C ALA A 324 8.76 4.67 24.25
N ILE A 325 8.04 3.71 24.83
CA ILE A 325 6.85 3.96 25.65
C ILE A 325 7.01 3.28 27.01
N THR A 326 6.89 4.09 28.06
CA THR A 326 6.90 3.66 29.46
C THR A 326 5.66 4.15 30.18
N VAL A 327 5.40 3.56 31.35
CA VAL A 327 4.33 3.95 32.25
C VAL A 327 4.88 4.18 33.65
N LYS A 328 4.24 5.05 34.44
CA LYS A 328 4.54 5.16 35.87
C LYS A 328 4.28 3.83 36.56
N ASP A 329 5.19 3.42 37.45
CA ASP A 329 5.32 2.06 38.01
C ASP A 329 4.03 1.41 38.54
N GLU A 330 2.99 2.20 38.91
CA GLU A 330 1.61 1.71 39.07
C GLU A 330 0.59 2.80 38.67
N LEU A 331 0.00 2.71 37.47
CA LEU A 331 -1.30 3.35 37.22
C LEU A 331 -2.35 2.57 38.04
N SER A 332 -3.03 3.26 38.98
CA SER A 332 -3.91 2.67 40.00
C SER A 332 -4.82 1.54 39.47
N LYS A 333 -4.89 0.45 40.24
CA LYS A 333 -5.47 -0.89 39.97
C LYS A 333 -6.93 -0.99 39.50
N ALA A 334 -7.57 0.06 38.99
CA ALA A 334 -8.98 0.00 38.63
C ALA A 334 -9.28 0.20 37.13
N ILE A 335 -8.80 1.27 36.46
CA ILE A 335 -9.19 1.53 35.07
C ILE A 335 -8.13 2.38 34.35
N ALA A 336 -7.13 1.75 33.72
CA ALA A 336 -6.24 2.43 32.78
C ALA A 336 -6.70 2.12 31.34
N GLN A 337 -7.53 2.97 30.74
CA GLN A 337 -7.92 2.84 29.34
C GLN A 337 -6.87 3.48 28.45
N ILE A 338 -5.77 2.75 28.21
CA ILE A 338 -4.72 3.21 27.31
C ILE A 338 -4.88 2.50 25.97
N THR A 339 -4.85 3.26 24.88
CA THR A 339 -4.91 2.70 23.53
C THR A 339 -3.73 3.18 22.72
N LEU A 340 -3.01 2.23 22.12
CA LEU A 340 -2.00 2.47 21.10
C LEU A 340 -2.55 1.89 19.80
N GLU A 341 -2.76 2.74 18.79
CA GLU A 341 -3.40 2.32 17.54
C GLU A 341 -2.65 2.87 16.34
N ASP A 342 -2.32 2.00 15.38
CA ASP A 342 -1.59 2.41 14.16
C ASP A 342 -0.31 3.19 14.50
N ILE A 343 0.54 2.58 15.33
CA ILE A 343 1.82 3.15 15.77
C ILE A 343 2.96 2.35 15.15
N PHE A 344 4.01 3.04 14.73
CA PHE A 344 5.29 2.43 14.37
C PHE A 344 6.36 2.81 15.39
N ILE A 345 7.17 1.85 15.84
CA ILE A 345 8.24 2.08 16.82
C ILE A 345 9.52 1.42 16.30
N ALA A 346 10.63 2.17 16.24
CA ALA A 346 11.90 1.58 15.85
C ALA A 346 13.12 2.22 16.53
N TYR A 347 14.21 1.46 16.59
CA TYR A 347 15.53 1.90 17.07
C TYR A 347 15.59 2.26 18.57
N PHE A 348 14.87 1.50 19.39
CA PHE A 348 14.90 1.58 20.86
C PHE A 348 15.48 0.29 21.47
N ASP A 349 15.88 0.34 22.75
CA ASP A 349 16.13 -0.89 23.52
C ASP A 349 14.82 -1.65 23.69
N GLU A 350 13.87 -1.05 24.40
CA GLU A 350 12.53 -1.60 24.58
C GLU A 350 11.49 -0.67 23.95
N ALA A 351 10.64 -1.22 23.08
CA ALA A 351 9.58 -0.43 22.46
C ALA A 351 8.46 -0.10 23.46
N CYS A 352 7.94 -1.11 24.15
CA CYS A 352 6.85 -0.95 25.10
C CYS A 352 7.20 -1.62 26.43
N ARG A 353 7.63 -0.83 27.43
CA ARG A 353 7.88 -1.33 28.79
C ARG A 353 6.76 -0.91 29.73
N ILE A 354 5.81 -1.82 29.95
CA ILE A 354 4.52 -1.50 30.56
C ILE A 354 4.28 -2.31 31.83
N ASN A 355 3.90 -1.65 32.91
CA ASN A 355 3.28 -2.26 34.09
C ASN A 355 1.94 -1.55 34.36
N GLY A 356 0.81 -2.18 34.02
CA GLY A 356 -0.48 -1.49 34.08
C GLY A 356 -1.66 -2.35 33.68
N TYR A 357 -2.86 -1.77 33.75
CA TYR A 357 -4.13 -2.46 33.57
C TYR A 357 -4.82 -1.99 32.27
N SER A 358 -5.57 -2.85 31.59
CA SER A 358 -6.52 -2.49 30.52
C SER A 358 -5.96 -1.77 29.28
N TRP A 359 -4.78 -2.16 28.79
CA TRP A 359 -4.22 -1.62 27.55
C TRP A 359 -4.78 -2.30 26.30
N ASN A 360 -5.05 -1.50 25.27
CA ASN A 360 -5.37 -2.00 23.93
C ASN A 360 -4.26 -1.59 22.96
N TYR A 361 -3.71 -2.56 22.25
CA TYR A 361 -2.68 -2.39 21.23
C TYR A 361 -3.28 -2.87 19.91
N ASN A 362 -3.54 -1.96 18.99
CA ASN A 362 -4.17 -2.24 17.71
C ASN A 362 -3.19 -1.85 16.59
N ASN A 363 -2.72 -2.82 15.79
CA ASN A 363 -1.81 -2.54 14.68
C ASN A 363 -0.55 -1.73 15.08
N VAL A 364 0.05 -2.11 16.20
CA VAL A 364 1.32 -1.55 16.67
C VAL A 364 2.44 -2.36 16.04
N ASN A 365 3.28 -1.69 15.25
CA ASN A 365 4.35 -2.27 14.45
C ASN A 365 5.71 -1.85 15.04
N ILE A 366 6.52 -2.83 15.44
CA ILE A 366 7.80 -2.59 16.11
C ILE A 366 8.93 -3.17 15.26
N ASN A 367 10.02 -2.44 15.08
CA ASN A 367 11.14 -2.89 14.24
C ASN A 367 12.52 -2.47 14.80
N ASN A 368 13.54 -3.30 14.66
CA ASN A 368 14.93 -3.00 15.05
C ASN A 368 15.05 -2.57 16.52
N VAL A 369 14.63 -3.43 17.44
CA VAL A 369 14.69 -3.21 18.90
C VAL A 369 15.37 -4.36 19.63
N ASN A 370 15.76 -4.20 20.89
CA ASN A 370 16.17 -5.36 21.70
C ASN A 370 14.92 -6.15 22.09
N LYS A 371 13.94 -5.47 22.68
CA LYS A 371 12.66 -6.00 23.16
C LYS A 371 11.49 -5.26 22.52
N GLY A 372 10.54 -6.02 21.97
CA GLY A 372 9.29 -5.49 21.45
C GLY A 372 8.35 -5.06 22.58
N PHE A 373 7.39 -5.93 22.90
CA PHE A 373 6.49 -5.72 24.02
C PHE A 373 7.08 -6.38 25.27
N ASN A 374 7.43 -5.59 26.28
CA ASN A 374 7.86 -6.07 27.59
C ASN A 374 6.85 -5.65 28.65
N ILE A 375 5.90 -6.54 28.94
CA ILE A 375 4.77 -6.28 29.82
C ILE A 375 5.05 -6.91 31.19
N LEU A 376 5.31 -6.07 32.18
CA LEU A 376 5.81 -6.42 33.51
C LEU A 376 4.71 -6.37 34.58
N GLY A 377 3.51 -6.84 34.23
CA GLY A 377 2.41 -7.02 35.17
C GLY A 377 1.08 -6.42 34.72
N GLY A 378 0.09 -6.56 35.61
CA GLY A 378 -1.26 -6.04 35.45
C GLY A 378 -2.21 -6.97 34.69
N THR A 379 -3.35 -6.45 34.24
CA THR A 379 -4.43 -7.30 33.71
C THR A 379 -5.16 -6.71 32.51
N ALA A 380 -5.84 -7.56 31.73
CA ALA A 380 -6.71 -7.14 30.63
C ALA A 380 -5.99 -6.43 29.47
N HIS A 381 -4.77 -6.86 29.15
CA HIS A 381 -4.05 -6.37 27.96
C HIS A 381 -4.59 -7.07 26.70
N ARG A 382 -4.85 -6.31 25.64
CA ARG A 382 -5.34 -6.82 24.36
C ARG A 382 -4.42 -6.39 23.24
N PHE A 383 -3.78 -7.33 22.58
CA PHE A 383 -2.97 -7.12 21.39
C PHE A 383 -3.73 -7.64 20.19
N ASN A 384 -3.93 -6.79 19.19
CA ASN A 384 -4.67 -7.11 17.98
C ASN A 384 -3.87 -6.67 16.75
N ALA A 385 -3.49 -7.64 15.91
CA ALA A 385 -2.71 -7.40 14.69
C ALA A 385 -1.40 -6.63 14.92
N CYS A 386 -0.75 -6.83 16.07
CA CYS A 386 0.56 -6.23 16.37
C CYS A 386 1.69 -7.03 15.72
N SER A 387 2.74 -6.36 15.25
CA SER A 387 3.93 -6.99 14.66
C SER A 387 5.21 -6.56 15.37
N VAL A 388 6.16 -7.49 15.55
CA VAL A 388 7.50 -7.19 16.07
C VAL A 388 8.54 -7.82 15.14
N ASN A 389 9.40 -7.02 14.54
CA ASN A 389 10.41 -7.47 13.58
C ASN A 389 11.82 -7.07 14.03
N ILE A 390 12.82 -7.90 13.69
CA ILE A 390 14.24 -7.66 13.94
C ILE A 390 14.49 -7.31 15.42
N CYS A 391 14.36 -8.31 16.28
CA CYS A 391 14.56 -8.13 17.73
C CYS A 391 15.26 -9.32 18.41
N ASN A 392 15.72 -9.13 19.64
CA ASN A 392 16.13 -10.28 20.46
C ASN A 392 14.91 -10.93 21.12
N TYR A 393 13.99 -10.13 21.66
CA TYR A 393 12.78 -10.58 22.34
C TYR A 393 11.53 -9.94 21.72
N GLY A 394 10.57 -10.76 21.29
CA GLY A 394 9.33 -10.31 20.65
C GLY A 394 8.30 -9.80 21.66
N PHE A 395 7.35 -10.68 22.03
CA PHE A 395 6.36 -10.46 23.08
C PHE A 395 6.81 -11.15 24.37
N GLU A 396 7.14 -10.36 25.39
CA GLU A 396 7.44 -10.80 26.75
C GLU A 396 6.33 -10.34 27.70
N THR A 397 5.70 -11.28 28.41
CA THR A 397 4.73 -11.00 29.47
C THR A 397 5.19 -11.64 30.77
N LYS A 398 5.33 -10.84 31.83
CA LYS A 398 5.72 -11.27 33.17
C LYS A 398 4.66 -10.81 34.19
N ASP A 399 4.15 -11.72 35.01
CA ASP A 399 3.14 -11.44 36.05
C ASP A 399 1.83 -10.82 35.50
N VAL A 400 1.47 -11.15 34.25
CA VAL A 400 0.29 -10.62 33.55
C VAL A 400 -0.92 -11.56 33.67
N ILE A 401 -2.13 -10.99 33.79
CA ILE A 401 -3.36 -11.77 34.00
C ILE A 401 -4.48 -11.39 33.00
N TYR A 402 -5.27 -12.36 32.53
CA TYR A 402 -6.47 -12.12 31.69
C TYR A 402 -6.19 -11.31 30.41
N SER A 403 -5.15 -11.68 29.67
CA SER A 403 -4.69 -10.93 28.50
C SER A 403 -4.70 -11.78 27.25
N THR A 404 -4.80 -11.15 26.08
CA THR A 404 -4.95 -11.86 24.81
C THR A 404 -4.13 -11.21 23.71
N LEU A 405 -3.45 -12.03 22.92
CA LEU A 405 -2.79 -11.70 21.67
C LEU A 405 -3.61 -12.35 20.53
N ILE A 406 -4.04 -11.55 19.56
CA ILE A 406 -4.86 -11.98 18.43
C ILE A 406 -4.19 -11.55 17.14
N ASN A 407 -3.92 -12.52 16.25
CA ASN A 407 -3.30 -12.29 14.94
C ASN A 407 -2.00 -11.48 15.03
N CYS A 408 -1.22 -11.67 16.09
CA CYS A 408 0.07 -11.02 16.26
C CYS A 408 1.18 -11.78 15.53
N GLY A 409 2.14 -11.06 14.95
CA GLY A 409 3.26 -11.63 14.22
C GLY A 409 4.61 -11.25 14.81
N VAL A 410 5.59 -12.14 14.72
CA VAL A 410 6.97 -11.87 15.11
C VAL A 410 7.96 -12.36 14.05
N ASP A 411 8.86 -11.50 13.61
CA ASP A 411 9.77 -11.81 12.51
C ASP A 411 11.23 -11.53 12.92
N HIS A 412 12.17 -12.36 12.46
CA HIS A 412 13.62 -12.18 12.66
C HIS A 412 14.02 -12.04 14.13
N VAL A 413 13.51 -12.94 14.97
CA VAL A 413 13.77 -12.94 16.43
C VAL A 413 15.00 -13.77 16.78
N LYS A 414 15.93 -13.21 17.55
CA LYS A 414 17.20 -13.90 17.92
C LYS A 414 17.11 -14.79 19.16
N GLU A 415 16.34 -14.41 20.18
CA GLU A 415 16.27 -15.13 21.46
C GLU A 415 14.90 -15.79 21.68
N LYS A 416 13.85 -15.01 21.98
CA LYS A 416 12.51 -15.55 22.28
C LYS A 416 11.41 -14.76 21.61
N ALA A 417 10.55 -15.42 20.86
CA ALA A 417 9.47 -14.79 20.12
C ALA A 417 8.27 -14.48 21.02
N TYR A 418 7.68 -15.50 21.65
CA TYR A 418 6.61 -15.37 22.65
C TYR A 418 7.10 -15.93 23.98
N TYR A 419 7.28 -15.07 24.98
CA TYR A 419 7.79 -15.44 26.30
C TYR A 419 6.80 -15.06 27.41
N ILE A 420 6.10 -16.04 27.94
CA ILE A 420 5.06 -15.87 28.96
C ILE A 420 5.58 -16.44 30.27
N HIS A 421 5.87 -15.59 31.24
CA HIS A 421 6.52 -16.03 32.47
C HIS A 421 6.05 -15.31 33.72
N GLY A 422 6.66 -15.68 34.86
CA GLY A 422 6.45 -15.06 36.17
C GLY A 422 4.99 -15.08 36.57
N SER A 423 4.48 -16.18 37.11
CA SER A 423 3.10 -16.30 37.63
C SER A 423 1.95 -15.79 36.73
N SER A 424 2.18 -15.56 35.43
CA SER A 424 1.17 -15.07 34.49
C SER A 424 -0.01 -16.03 34.41
N ARG A 425 -1.26 -15.54 34.27
CA ARG A 425 -2.47 -16.38 34.28
C ARG A 425 -3.50 -16.00 33.24
N ASN A 426 -4.21 -16.98 32.67
CA ASN A 426 -5.28 -16.74 31.71
C ASN A 426 -4.81 -15.87 30.54
N ILE A 427 -3.73 -16.32 29.88
CA ILE A 427 -3.17 -15.67 28.70
C ILE A 427 -3.61 -16.46 27.47
N SER A 428 -4.05 -15.77 26.42
CA SER A 428 -4.46 -16.42 25.16
C SER A 428 -3.67 -15.88 23.98
N LEU A 429 -3.10 -16.77 23.17
CA LEU A 429 -2.47 -16.48 21.87
C LEU A 429 -3.32 -17.13 20.79
N LEU A 430 -3.97 -16.34 19.95
CA LEU A 430 -4.96 -16.79 18.97
C LEU A 430 -4.54 -16.35 17.57
N GLY A 431 -4.24 -17.31 16.69
CA GLY A 431 -3.85 -17.01 15.31
C GLY A 431 -2.52 -16.25 15.17
N CYS A 432 -1.65 -16.34 16.18
CA CYS A 432 -0.35 -15.69 16.15
C CYS A 432 0.61 -16.40 15.19
N SER A 433 1.62 -15.69 14.69
CA SER A 433 2.62 -16.26 13.78
C SER A 433 4.06 -15.89 14.16
N GLY A 434 5.03 -16.65 13.65
CA GLY A 434 6.45 -16.34 13.77
C GLY A 434 7.29 -16.74 12.55
N GLU A 435 8.11 -15.83 12.03
CA GLU A 435 9.00 -16.03 10.89
C GLU A 435 10.47 -15.77 11.29
N ASN A 436 11.44 -16.51 10.74
CA ASN A 436 12.88 -16.26 11.01
C ASN A 436 13.28 -16.33 12.51
N ILE A 437 12.77 -17.32 13.24
CA ILE A 437 13.06 -17.44 14.68
C ILE A 437 14.35 -18.25 14.90
N SER A 438 15.38 -17.60 15.47
CA SER A 438 16.72 -18.19 15.60
C SER A 438 16.84 -19.19 16.74
N LYS A 439 16.03 -19.06 17.81
CA LYS A 439 16.12 -19.90 19.02
C LYS A 439 14.76 -20.44 19.45
N THR A 440 13.98 -19.67 20.21
CA THR A 440 12.71 -20.14 20.81
C THR A 440 11.52 -19.36 20.26
N LEU A 441 10.55 -20.09 19.70
CA LEU A 441 9.28 -19.53 19.23
C LEU A 441 8.34 -19.26 20.40
N LEU A 442 8.17 -20.24 21.30
CA LEU A 442 7.26 -20.14 22.44
C LEU A 442 7.95 -20.64 23.71
N ASP A 443 8.03 -19.80 24.74
CA ASP A 443 8.51 -20.17 26.07
C ASP A 443 7.45 -19.78 27.10
N ILE A 444 6.87 -20.76 27.77
CA ILE A 444 5.92 -20.59 28.87
C ILE A 444 6.60 -21.10 30.13
N ASP A 445 6.93 -20.20 31.05
CA ASP A 445 7.67 -20.52 32.27
C ASP A 445 6.95 -20.02 33.53
N SER A 446 6.56 -20.94 34.40
CA SER A 446 5.89 -20.62 35.66
C SER A 446 4.58 -19.83 35.45
N ALA A 447 3.83 -20.15 34.40
CA ALA A 447 2.54 -19.55 34.06
C ALA A 447 1.39 -20.55 34.11
N PHE A 448 0.15 -20.05 34.24
CA PHE A 448 -1.04 -20.86 34.49
C PHE A 448 -2.17 -20.53 33.50
N TYR A 449 -2.92 -21.55 33.06
CA TYR A 449 -4.08 -21.33 32.18
C TYR A 449 -3.73 -20.56 30.89
N VAL A 450 -2.63 -20.93 30.22
CA VAL A 450 -2.24 -20.32 28.95
C VAL A 450 -2.86 -21.10 27.79
N ASN A 451 -3.68 -20.45 26.97
CA ASN A 451 -4.24 -21.03 25.75
C ASN A 451 -3.46 -20.53 24.52
N VAL A 452 -2.94 -21.45 23.72
CA VAL A 452 -2.31 -21.15 22.44
C VAL A 452 -3.07 -21.92 21.37
N GLU A 453 -3.62 -21.20 20.40
CA GLU A 453 -4.47 -21.75 19.35
C GLU A 453 -4.04 -21.18 17.99
N ASN A 454 -3.83 -22.06 17.01
CA ASN A 454 -3.44 -21.70 15.65
C ASN A 454 -2.15 -20.84 15.59
N LEU A 455 -1.12 -21.24 16.35
CA LEU A 455 0.20 -20.63 16.25
C LEU A 455 0.93 -21.20 15.02
N GLN A 456 1.29 -20.33 14.09
CA GLN A 456 1.94 -20.73 12.84
C GLN A 456 3.39 -20.27 12.81
N SER A 457 4.27 -21.09 12.26
CA SER A 457 5.57 -20.62 11.79
C SER A 457 5.67 -20.78 10.28
N LEU A 458 5.98 -19.67 9.61
CA LEU A 458 6.08 -19.59 8.17
C LEU A 458 7.47 -19.06 7.83
N PHE A 459 8.14 -19.74 6.90
CA PHE A 459 9.43 -19.40 6.34
C PHE A 459 10.61 -19.26 7.36
N ASN A 460 11.73 -19.86 6.95
CA ASN A 460 13.12 -19.58 7.35
C ASN A 460 13.89 -20.56 8.24
N ASN A 461 15.22 -20.49 8.00
CA ASN A 461 16.43 -21.00 8.64
C ASN A 461 16.30 -21.98 9.82
N THR A 462 17.21 -22.97 9.82
CA THR A 462 17.44 -23.91 10.93
C THR A 462 17.66 -23.15 12.25
N PRO A 463 16.71 -23.21 13.22
CA PRO A 463 16.91 -22.61 14.52
C PRO A 463 18.15 -23.22 15.18
N ASN A 464 19.01 -22.38 15.74
CA ASN A 464 20.23 -22.78 16.46
C ASN A 464 19.92 -23.20 17.91
N SER A 465 18.76 -23.83 18.15
CA SER A 465 18.38 -24.33 19.47
C SER A 465 17.47 -25.55 19.40
N GLU A 466 17.64 -26.46 20.37
CA GLU A 466 16.79 -27.65 20.56
C GLU A 466 15.44 -27.33 21.27
N ASN A 467 15.21 -26.07 21.68
CA ASN A 467 14.08 -25.64 22.52
C ASN A 467 13.19 -24.62 21.78
N LEU A 468 12.59 -25.05 20.67
CA LEU A 468 11.70 -24.18 19.88
C LEU A 468 10.40 -23.86 20.62
N ILE A 469 9.85 -24.82 21.38
CA ILE A 469 8.72 -24.65 22.29
C ILE A 469 9.12 -25.16 23.67
N LYS A 470 8.93 -24.38 24.73
CA LYS A 470 9.29 -24.73 26.11
C LYS A 470 8.13 -24.45 27.07
N LEU A 471 7.82 -25.40 27.96
CA LEU A 471 6.71 -25.33 28.93
C LEU A 471 7.16 -25.61 30.38
N SER A 472 8.05 -24.80 30.93
CA SER A 472 8.67 -25.08 32.24
C SER A 472 7.79 -24.64 33.42
N SER A 473 7.66 -25.49 34.45
CA SER A 473 6.98 -25.17 35.71
C SER A 473 5.57 -24.57 35.59
N SER A 474 4.92 -24.78 34.44
CA SER A 474 3.62 -24.19 34.10
C SER A 474 2.50 -25.18 34.38
N SER A 475 1.24 -24.76 34.41
CA SER A 475 0.11 -25.68 34.64
C SER A 475 -1.17 -25.21 33.97
N TYR A 476 -2.01 -26.13 33.54
CA TYR A 476 -3.26 -25.87 32.84
C TYR A 476 -3.08 -25.13 31.51
N CYS A 477 -1.94 -25.28 30.86
CA CYS A 477 -1.73 -24.73 29.52
C CYS A 477 -2.36 -25.65 28.47
N ARG A 478 -3.00 -25.06 27.45
CA ARG A 478 -3.53 -25.76 26.28
C ARG A 478 -2.82 -25.22 25.04
N LEU A 479 -2.14 -26.09 24.31
CA LEU A 479 -1.58 -25.79 23.00
C LEU A 479 -2.37 -26.59 21.96
N SER A 480 -2.98 -25.90 21.01
CA SER A 480 -3.80 -26.52 19.98
C SER A 480 -3.51 -25.94 18.60
N GLN A 481 -3.53 -26.79 17.56
CA GLN A 481 -3.33 -26.35 16.17
C GLN A 481 -2.01 -25.60 15.94
N ILE A 482 -0.93 -26.04 16.60
CA ILE A 482 0.40 -25.44 16.39
C ILE A 482 0.99 -25.99 15.09
N ASN A 483 1.22 -25.16 14.08
CA ASN A 483 1.85 -25.58 12.83
C ASN A 483 3.31 -25.08 12.77
N LEU A 484 4.26 -26.03 12.74
CA LEU A 484 5.70 -25.77 12.60
C LEU A 484 6.26 -26.22 11.24
N THR A 485 5.41 -26.44 10.22
CA THR A 485 5.85 -26.96 8.92
C THR A 485 6.63 -25.94 8.08
N GLY A 486 6.67 -24.67 8.48
CA GLY A 486 7.45 -23.62 7.81
C GLY A 486 8.97 -23.68 8.03
N TYR A 487 9.46 -24.47 8.99
CA TYR A 487 10.90 -24.68 9.21
C TYR A 487 11.50 -25.65 8.18
N SER A 488 12.80 -25.55 7.87
CA SER A 488 13.49 -26.52 6.99
C SER A 488 14.15 -27.68 7.78
N SER A 489 14.64 -27.39 8.98
CA SER A 489 15.23 -28.35 9.93
C SER A 489 15.31 -27.70 11.33
N ILE A 490 15.51 -28.49 12.39
CA ILE A 490 15.77 -28.01 13.75
C ILE A 490 17.14 -28.54 14.19
N GLN A 491 17.97 -27.73 14.86
CA GLN A 491 19.26 -28.21 15.36
C GLN A 491 19.07 -29.45 16.27
N GLY A 492 19.80 -30.52 15.96
CA GLY A 492 19.72 -31.80 16.67
C GLY A 492 18.49 -32.66 16.32
N ASN A 493 17.55 -32.14 15.52
CA ASN A 493 16.26 -32.79 15.19
C ASN A 493 15.43 -33.19 16.44
N ILE A 494 15.66 -32.52 17.58
CA ILE A 494 14.95 -32.78 18.85
C ILE A 494 14.01 -31.62 19.16
N LEU A 495 12.71 -31.88 19.30
CA LEU A 495 11.78 -30.96 19.97
C LEU A 495 11.75 -31.28 21.46
N MET A 496 12.34 -30.44 22.30
CA MET A 496 12.27 -30.59 23.75
C MET A 496 11.03 -29.91 24.34
N ILE A 497 10.07 -30.70 24.84
CA ILE A 497 8.95 -30.19 25.63
C ILE A 497 9.21 -30.56 27.09
N ASN A 498 9.77 -29.63 27.86
CA ASN A 498 9.81 -29.78 29.31
C ASN A 498 8.40 -29.50 29.81
N LEU A 499 7.74 -30.46 30.47
CA LEU A 499 6.38 -30.32 30.99
C LEU A 499 6.41 -30.32 32.52
N GLY A 500 5.93 -29.25 33.13
CA GLY A 500 5.47 -29.25 34.53
C GLY A 500 3.94 -29.24 34.57
N GLY A 501 3.32 -29.76 35.63
CA GLY A 501 1.88 -29.60 35.87
C GLY A 501 0.93 -30.34 34.92
N ASN A 502 -0.32 -29.86 34.79
CA ASN A 502 -1.39 -30.49 34.00
C ASN A 502 -1.61 -29.74 32.67
N ASN A 503 -1.11 -30.20 31.52
CA ASN A 503 -1.27 -29.49 30.23
C ASN A 503 -1.93 -30.34 29.13
N ILE A 504 -2.49 -29.69 28.11
CA ILE A 504 -3.09 -30.33 26.93
C ILE A 504 -2.35 -29.87 25.69
N ILE A 505 -1.89 -30.81 24.86
CA ILE A 505 -1.29 -30.53 23.54
C ILE A 505 -2.05 -31.35 22.51
N GLU A 506 -2.70 -30.71 21.53
CA GLU A 506 -3.52 -31.42 20.55
C GLU A 506 -3.57 -30.78 19.16
N ASN A 507 -3.86 -31.59 18.14
CA ASN A 507 -4.06 -31.14 16.76
C ASN A 507 -2.92 -30.28 16.18
N CYS A 508 -1.69 -30.38 16.72
CA CYS A 508 -0.53 -29.69 16.16
C CYS A 508 -0.13 -30.32 14.82
N GLU A 509 0.71 -29.67 14.04
CA GLU A 509 1.37 -30.18 12.82
C GLU A 509 2.88 -29.93 12.97
N TRP A 510 3.67 -31.01 13.00
CA TRP A 510 5.11 -30.95 13.23
C TRP A 510 5.91 -31.11 11.93
N LEU A 511 7.12 -30.55 11.91
CA LEU A 511 8.06 -30.67 10.81
C LEU A 511 8.42 -32.15 10.53
N SER A 512 8.39 -32.57 9.27
CA SER A 512 8.64 -33.96 8.85
C SER A 512 10.07 -34.46 9.15
N SER A 513 11.04 -33.55 9.26
CA SER A 513 12.45 -33.83 9.59
C SER A 513 12.75 -33.89 11.09
N ILE A 514 11.75 -33.72 11.98
CA ILE A 514 11.95 -33.97 13.41
C ILE A 514 12.14 -35.47 13.64
N GLU A 515 13.36 -35.86 13.99
CA GLU A 515 13.75 -37.25 14.27
C GLU A 515 13.41 -37.67 15.70
N LYS A 516 13.33 -36.74 16.66
CA LYS A 516 13.05 -37.00 18.07
C LYS A 516 12.16 -35.90 18.68
N ILE A 517 11.16 -36.30 19.46
CA ILE A 517 10.50 -35.40 20.42
C ILE A 517 10.89 -35.90 21.80
N LYS A 518 11.51 -35.02 22.60
CA LYS A 518 11.95 -35.35 23.96
C LYS A 518 11.05 -34.63 24.94
N ILE A 519 10.25 -35.39 25.68
CA ILE A 519 9.36 -34.87 26.70
C ILE A 519 10.00 -35.13 28.05
N ILE A 520 10.42 -34.08 28.74
CA ILE A 520 11.10 -34.17 30.03
C ILE A 520 10.13 -33.73 31.11
N GLN A 521 9.95 -34.54 32.16
CA GLN A 521 9.16 -34.16 33.31
C GLN A 521 9.93 -33.14 34.18
N SER A 522 9.32 -31.98 34.42
CA SER A 522 9.72 -31.06 35.48
C SER A 522 9.39 -31.67 36.85
N THR A 523 10.08 -31.24 37.91
CA THR A 523 9.91 -31.72 39.30
C THR A 523 8.46 -31.59 39.84
N VAL A 524 7.56 -30.93 39.12
CA VAL A 524 6.14 -30.76 39.46
C VAL A 524 5.28 -31.87 38.84
N LEU A 525 4.71 -32.75 39.68
CA LEU A 525 3.78 -33.81 39.28
C LEU A 525 2.50 -33.24 38.64
N GLY A 526 2.10 -33.76 37.48
CA GLY A 526 0.81 -33.45 36.84
C GLY A 526 0.50 -34.36 35.66
N ARG A 527 -0.77 -34.39 35.24
CA ARG A 527 -1.31 -35.17 34.12
C ARG A 527 -1.33 -34.32 32.86
N ASN A 528 -0.44 -34.63 31.93
CA ASN A 528 -0.42 -34.03 30.60
C ASN A 528 -1.12 -34.97 29.60
N ASP A 529 -2.00 -34.42 28.76
CA ASP A 529 -2.63 -35.12 27.64
C ASP A 529 -2.00 -34.62 26.32
N ILE A 530 -1.21 -35.47 25.66
CA ILE A 530 -0.44 -35.11 24.47
C ILE A 530 -0.93 -35.94 23.29
N ARG A 531 -1.46 -35.28 22.26
CA ARG A 531 -1.86 -35.86 20.98
C ARG A 531 -0.90 -35.40 19.89
N LEU A 532 -0.16 -36.34 19.29
CA LEU A 532 0.83 -36.06 18.27
C LEU A 532 0.22 -36.29 16.88
N PRO A 533 0.32 -35.35 15.93
CA PRO A 533 0.02 -35.59 14.52
C PRO A 533 1.01 -36.59 13.91
N ILE A 534 0.51 -37.46 13.05
CA ILE A 534 1.33 -38.41 12.29
C ILE A 534 1.34 -37.99 10.83
N ASN A 535 2.31 -37.16 10.47
CA ASN A 535 2.82 -36.98 9.09
C ASN A 535 4.36 -36.87 9.08
N THR A 536 5.02 -37.24 10.18
CA THR A 536 6.48 -37.14 10.34
C THR A 536 7.14 -38.43 9.83
N SER A 537 8.01 -38.32 8.83
CA SER A 537 8.85 -39.42 8.37
C SER A 537 9.95 -39.70 9.41
N ILE A 538 9.69 -40.62 10.34
CA ILE A 538 10.69 -41.05 11.31
C ILE A 538 11.56 -42.13 10.66
N GLU A 539 12.71 -41.75 10.08
CA GLU A 539 13.64 -42.71 9.46
C GLU A 539 14.37 -43.58 10.52
N SER A 540 14.59 -43.04 11.71
CA SER A 540 14.90 -43.78 12.94
C SER A 540 14.88 -42.80 14.13
N GLY A 541 14.09 -43.09 15.17
CA GLY A 541 13.95 -42.17 16.31
C GLY A 541 13.43 -42.88 17.57
N GLU A 542 14.06 -42.60 18.71
CA GLU A 542 13.54 -42.96 20.03
C GLU A 542 12.60 -41.84 20.50
N PHE A 543 11.32 -42.18 20.69
CA PHE A 543 10.33 -41.38 21.38
C PHE A 543 10.47 -41.63 22.88
N ALA A 544 11.31 -40.86 23.57
CA ALA A 544 11.46 -40.97 25.02
C ALA A 544 10.41 -40.09 25.72
N ILE A 545 9.41 -40.74 26.33
CA ILE A 545 8.41 -40.14 27.21
C ILE A 545 8.82 -40.48 28.64
N GLU A 546 9.53 -39.58 29.32
CA GLU A 546 9.87 -39.78 30.73
C GLU A 546 8.70 -39.26 31.58
N SER A 547 7.64 -40.04 31.90
CA SER A 547 6.58 -39.54 32.81
C SER A 547 5.44 -40.48 33.22
N ASN A 548 4.68 -40.02 34.23
CA ASN A 548 3.32 -40.41 34.63
C ASN A 548 2.20 -39.77 33.75
N ASN A 549 2.45 -39.42 32.48
CA ASN A 549 1.50 -38.70 31.60
C ASN A 549 0.65 -39.63 30.71
N LYS A 550 -0.51 -39.16 30.22
CA LYS A 550 -1.28 -39.87 29.20
C LYS A 550 -0.88 -39.36 27.82
N VAL A 551 -0.33 -40.25 27.00
CA VAL A 551 0.00 -39.94 25.60
C VAL A 551 -0.94 -40.72 24.71
N TYR A 552 -1.67 -40.01 23.85
CA TYR A 552 -2.61 -40.58 22.90
C TYR A 552 -2.01 -40.44 21.50
N CYS A 553 -1.70 -41.57 20.86
CA CYS A 553 -1.30 -41.62 19.46
C CYS A 553 -2.48 -42.15 18.64
N GLU A 554 -3.18 -41.29 17.91
CA GLU A 554 -4.33 -41.66 17.07
C GLU A 554 -3.97 -41.54 15.59
N ASN A 555 -4.36 -42.52 14.75
CA ASN A 555 -4.20 -42.53 13.28
C ASN A 555 -2.75 -42.59 12.75
N VAL A 556 -1.96 -43.57 13.19
CA VAL A 556 -0.58 -43.77 12.72
C VAL A 556 -0.59 -44.41 11.31
N LEU A 557 -0.68 -43.59 10.25
CA LEU A 557 -0.58 -44.03 8.86
C LEU A 557 0.79 -43.64 8.27
N PRO A 558 1.58 -44.59 7.71
CA PRO A 558 2.79 -44.27 7.00
C PRO A 558 2.44 -43.59 5.66
N LEU A 559 3.06 -42.44 5.36
CA LEU A 559 3.15 -41.96 3.99
C LEU A 559 3.98 -42.97 3.19
N LEU A 560 3.29 -43.78 2.38
CA LEU A 560 3.86 -44.71 1.42
C LEU A 560 4.52 -43.93 0.28
N GLN A 561 5.75 -43.47 0.48
CA GLN A 561 6.63 -43.14 -0.63
C GLN A 561 8.02 -43.76 -0.38
N ASN A 562 8.23 -44.91 -1.02
CA ASN A 562 9.51 -45.51 -1.36
C ASN A 562 10.58 -45.59 -0.25
N SER A 563 10.49 -46.57 0.66
CA SER A 563 11.71 -47.21 1.17
C SER A 563 11.45 -48.64 1.61
N GLU A 564 12.15 -49.60 0.99
CA GLU A 564 12.19 -51.03 1.37
C GLU A 564 13.03 -51.27 2.66
N SER A 565 13.39 -50.20 3.38
CA SER A 565 14.21 -50.27 4.60
C SER A 565 13.35 -50.44 5.86
N LYS A 566 13.76 -51.38 6.71
CA LYS A 566 13.17 -51.73 8.00
C LYS A 566 12.93 -50.48 8.89
N LYS A 567 11.68 -50.02 9.01
CA LYS A 567 11.31 -48.90 9.92
C LYS A 567 10.94 -49.43 11.30
N SER A 568 11.57 -48.88 12.35
CA SER A 568 11.29 -49.19 13.76
C SER A 568 10.87 -47.93 14.52
N ILE A 569 9.80 -48.01 15.31
CA ILE A 569 9.40 -46.95 16.26
C ILE A 569 9.74 -47.40 17.68
N GLY A 570 10.44 -46.56 18.44
CA GLY A 570 10.79 -46.85 19.84
C GLY A 570 10.07 -45.89 20.78
N ILE A 571 9.27 -46.38 21.72
CA ILE A 571 8.68 -45.58 22.82
C ILE A 571 9.42 -45.96 24.11
N LYS A 572 10.16 -45.02 24.70
CA LYS A 572 10.90 -45.22 25.95
C LYS A 572 10.22 -44.46 27.10
N LEU A 573 9.65 -45.21 28.03
CA LEU A 573 8.96 -44.78 29.23
C LEU A 573 9.89 -44.91 30.45
N THR A 574 10.22 -43.82 31.12
CA THR A 574 11.06 -43.83 32.34
C THR A 574 10.38 -43.03 33.46
N GLY A 575 10.62 -43.40 34.73
CA GLY A 575 10.22 -42.58 35.89
C GLY A 575 8.82 -42.84 36.49
N LEU A 576 8.25 -44.04 36.32
CA LEU A 576 6.90 -44.39 36.78
C LEU A 576 6.83 -44.52 38.33
N ASN A 577 5.87 -43.84 38.98
CA ASN A 577 5.59 -43.94 40.43
C ASN A 577 4.19 -44.52 40.69
N SER A 578 4.02 -45.22 41.82
CA SER A 578 2.92 -46.16 42.16
C SER A 578 1.47 -45.64 42.19
N ALA A 579 1.21 -44.37 41.87
CA ALA A 579 -0.09 -43.73 42.14
C ALA A 579 -1.08 -43.71 40.97
N MET A 580 -0.65 -43.93 39.71
CA MET A 580 -1.56 -43.93 38.55
C MET A 580 -1.02 -44.82 37.41
N PRO A 581 -1.83 -45.75 36.85
CA PRO A 581 -1.43 -46.55 35.71
C PRO A 581 -1.29 -45.69 34.44
N LEU A 582 -0.23 -45.93 33.67
CA LEU A 582 -0.06 -45.37 32.34
C LEU A 582 -1.11 -45.99 31.40
N GLU A 583 -2.15 -45.26 31.04
CA GLU A 583 -3.02 -45.61 29.91
C GLU A 583 -2.38 -45.06 28.63
N SER A 584 -1.63 -45.91 27.93
CA SER A 584 -1.22 -45.66 26.55
C SER A 584 -2.16 -46.42 25.62
N LYS A 585 -2.91 -45.70 24.80
CA LYS A 585 -3.79 -46.29 23.77
C LYS A 585 -3.08 -46.12 22.43
N LEU A 586 -2.66 -47.23 21.83
CA LEU A 586 -2.05 -47.26 20.51
C LEU A 586 -3.09 -47.81 19.52
N GLU A 587 -3.75 -46.92 18.77
CA GLU A 587 -4.77 -47.31 17.79
C GLU A 587 -4.31 -47.03 16.35
N ASN A 588 -4.61 -47.97 15.44
CA ASN A 588 -4.35 -47.87 13.99
C ASN A 588 -2.87 -47.76 13.58
N ILE A 589 -1.97 -48.58 14.13
CA ILE A 589 -0.56 -48.64 13.67
C ILE A 589 -0.45 -49.65 12.51
N ASN A 590 -0.21 -49.15 11.29
CA ASN A 590 0.03 -49.99 10.10
C ASN A 590 1.41 -49.69 9.49
N GLY A 591 2.10 -50.69 8.95
CA GLY A 591 3.31 -50.50 8.12
C GLY A 591 4.67 -50.30 8.84
N PHE A 592 4.77 -50.62 10.14
CA PHE A 592 6.05 -50.69 10.87
C PHE A 592 6.48 -52.15 11.06
N ASN A 593 7.77 -52.44 10.86
CA ASN A 593 8.31 -53.80 11.00
C ASN A 593 8.73 -54.14 12.45
N ASN A 594 8.97 -53.13 13.30
CA ASN A 594 9.36 -53.30 14.70
C ASN A 594 8.82 -52.14 15.56
N ILE A 595 7.97 -52.43 16.55
CA ILE A 595 7.62 -51.50 17.62
C ILE A 595 8.40 -51.90 18.87
N ARG A 596 9.23 -51.01 19.42
CA ARG A 596 9.94 -51.23 20.71
C ARG A 596 9.32 -50.36 21.78
N ILE A 597 8.83 -50.97 22.86
CA ILE A 597 8.38 -50.25 24.05
C ILE A 597 9.34 -50.59 25.19
N TRP A 598 10.04 -49.60 25.72
CA TRP A 598 10.86 -49.73 26.91
C TRP A 598 10.14 -49.06 28.07
N ALA A 599 9.95 -49.76 29.18
CA ALA A 599 9.43 -49.16 30.41
C ALA A 599 10.31 -49.56 31.58
N SER A 600 10.81 -48.57 32.33
CA SER A 600 11.48 -48.79 33.61
C SER A 600 10.66 -48.21 34.76
N SER A 601 10.16 -49.10 35.62
CA SER A 601 9.50 -48.76 36.89
C SER A 601 10.41 -49.15 38.05
N SER A 602 10.45 -48.33 39.10
CA SER A 602 11.11 -48.66 40.37
C SER A 602 10.24 -49.53 41.29
N THR A 603 8.97 -49.81 40.93
CA THR A 603 7.99 -50.49 41.78
C THR A 603 7.19 -51.57 41.03
N LYS A 604 6.79 -52.61 41.77
CA LYS A 604 6.31 -53.92 41.27
C LYS A 604 4.90 -53.96 40.64
N GLU A 605 4.22 -52.84 40.39
CA GLU A 605 2.79 -52.87 39.99
C GLU A 605 2.41 -52.08 38.73
N GLN A 606 1.96 -52.85 37.72
CA GLN A 606 0.98 -52.61 36.65
C GLN A 606 1.22 -51.48 35.62
N ASN A 607 1.74 -51.88 34.45
CA ASN A 607 1.57 -51.15 33.18
C ASN A 607 0.50 -51.86 32.32
N ILE A 608 -0.50 -51.12 31.82
CA ILE A 608 -1.52 -51.64 30.89
C ILE A 608 -1.21 -51.10 29.50
N TYR A 609 -1.01 -51.98 28.52
CA TYR A 609 -0.77 -51.61 27.13
C TYR A 609 -1.93 -52.15 26.29
N ASP A 610 -2.74 -51.26 25.71
CA ASP A 610 -3.77 -51.61 24.73
C ASP A 610 -3.16 -51.45 23.32
N ILE A 611 -2.80 -52.58 22.71
CA ILE A 611 -2.10 -52.65 21.43
C ILE A 611 -3.02 -53.34 20.43
N LYS A 612 -3.47 -52.61 19.41
CA LYS A 612 -4.22 -53.17 18.28
C LYS A 612 -3.31 -53.26 17.05
N ASN A 613 -3.05 -54.50 16.62
CA ASN A 613 -2.27 -54.91 15.44
C ASN A 613 -0.77 -54.56 15.43
N THR A 614 0.04 -55.54 15.01
CA THR A 614 1.48 -55.54 14.65
C THR A 614 2.50 -55.97 15.73
N GLY A 615 3.64 -56.50 15.25
CA GLY A 615 4.69 -57.14 16.04
C GLY A 615 5.42 -56.19 16.99
N VAL A 616 5.32 -56.47 18.29
CA VAL A 616 5.89 -55.65 19.36
C VAL A 616 7.01 -56.41 20.07
N THR A 617 8.16 -55.76 20.27
CA THR A 617 9.19 -56.20 21.22
C THR A 617 9.08 -55.35 22.48
N ILE A 618 8.80 -55.96 23.63
CA ILE A 618 8.68 -55.27 24.93
C ILE A 618 9.75 -55.82 25.87
N SER A 619 10.63 -54.97 26.39
CA SER A 619 11.63 -55.38 27.39
C SER A 619 11.60 -54.44 28.59
N GLY A 620 11.56 -54.99 29.82
CA GLY A 620 11.57 -54.18 31.04
C GLY A 620 11.85 -55.02 32.30
N ASN A 621 12.67 -54.51 33.22
CA ASN A 621 12.96 -55.19 34.48
C ASN A 621 11.80 -55.02 35.48
N GLY A 622 11.22 -56.13 35.96
CA GLY A 622 10.34 -56.19 37.12
C GLY A 622 8.85 -55.88 36.92
N SER A 623 8.32 -55.91 35.70
CA SER A 623 6.95 -55.43 35.38
C SER A 623 5.89 -56.53 35.28
N ILE A 624 4.62 -56.23 35.60
CA ILE A 624 3.44 -57.00 35.12
C ILE A 624 2.92 -56.33 33.86
N ILE A 625 2.95 -57.03 32.73
CA ILE A 625 2.46 -56.54 31.43
C ILE A 625 1.09 -57.16 31.16
N LYS A 626 0.03 -56.34 31.09
CA LYS A 626 -1.32 -56.79 30.72
C LYS A 626 -1.63 -56.42 29.26
N PHE A 627 -1.91 -57.42 28.44
CA PHE A 627 -2.48 -57.26 27.10
C PHE A 627 -3.98 -57.54 27.15
N GLN A 628 -4.82 -56.66 26.61
CA GLN A 628 -6.27 -56.80 26.55
C GLN A 628 -6.78 -56.66 25.10
N ASN A 629 -7.78 -57.44 24.70
CA ASN A 629 -8.52 -57.30 23.43
C ASN A 629 -7.67 -57.37 22.13
N MET A 630 -6.61 -58.18 22.11
CA MET A 630 -5.85 -58.43 20.88
C MET A 630 -6.64 -59.36 19.93
N ILE A 631 -6.67 -59.01 18.63
CA ILE A 631 -7.27 -59.82 17.56
C ILE A 631 -6.16 -60.13 16.54
N PHE A 632 -5.92 -61.41 16.26
CA PHE A 632 -4.98 -61.85 15.23
C PHE A 632 -5.74 -62.55 14.09
N LYS A 633 -5.52 -62.12 12.83
CA LYS A 633 -6.19 -62.70 11.66
C LYS A 633 -5.39 -63.83 11.01
N SER A 634 -4.08 -63.93 11.25
CA SER A 634 -3.26 -65.05 10.77
C SER A 634 -1.91 -65.20 11.50
N LEU A 635 -1.29 -66.38 11.36
CA LEU A 635 0.02 -66.73 11.95
C LEU A 635 1.22 -65.96 11.34
N SER A 636 1.01 -65.23 10.24
CA SER A 636 1.99 -64.31 9.65
C SER A 636 2.00 -62.93 10.31
N GLU A 637 0.95 -62.59 11.08
CA GLU A 637 0.88 -61.36 11.87
C GLU A 637 1.63 -61.48 13.21
N LEU A 638 1.99 -62.71 13.60
CA LEU A 638 2.86 -62.96 14.75
C LEU A 638 4.33 -62.65 14.38
N PRO A 639 5.07 -61.89 15.22
CA PRO A 639 6.46 -61.54 14.94
C PRO A 639 7.32 -62.80 14.74
N THR A 640 8.10 -62.83 13.66
CA THR A 640 8.94 -63.97 13.24
C THR A 640 10.01 -64.35 14.27
N ASN A 641 10.38 -63.44 15.17
CA ASN A 641 11.34 -63.66 16.25
C ASN A 641 10.69 -63.96 17.62
N GLY A 642 9.35 -64.14 17.66
CA GLY A 642 8.61 -64.25 18.92
C GLY A 642 8.58 -62.94 19.72
N PHE A 643 7.88 -62.96 20.85
CA PHE A 643 7.95 -61.89 21.85
C PHE A 643 9.20 -62.10 22.70
N SER A 644 10.21 -61.25 22.57
CA SER A 644 11.36 -61.26 23.48
C SER A 644 11.05 -60.37 24.68
N ILE A 645 10.90 -60.97 25.86
CA ILE A 645 10.56 -60.29 27.12
C ILE A 645 11.62 -60.67 28.14
N SER A 646 12.37 -59.68 28.63
CA SER A 646 13.31 -59.85 29.74
C SER A 646 12.69 -59.30 31.02
N ASP A 647 12.84 -60.03 32.12
CA ASP A 647 12.59 -59.66 33.54
C ASP A 647 11.15 -59.35 34.00
N SER A 648 10.09 -59.83 33.36
CA SER A 648 8.67 -59.45 33.66
C SER A 648 7.64 -60.60 33.68
N LYS A 649 6.54 -60.45 34.44
CA LYS A 649 5.36 -61.36 34.45
C LYS A 649 4.33 -60.86 33.43
N VAL A 650 3.79 -61.75 32.60
CA VAL A 650 2.91 -61.38 31.47
C VAL A 650 1.51 -61.96 31.67
N ILE A 651 0.47 -61.16 31.47
CA ILE A 651 -0.94 -61.57 31.56
C ILE A 651 -1.65 -61.20 30.26
N PHE A 652 -2.17 -62.19 29.55
CA PHE A 652 -3.03 -62.01 28.37
C PHE A 652 -4.50 -62.18 28.79
N ILE A 653 -5.37 -61.21 28.48
CA ILE A 653 -6.78 -61.20 28.87
C ILE A 653 -7.65 -60.93 27.63
N ASN A 654 -8.68 -61.75 27.38
CA ASN A 654 -9.65 -61.57 26.29
C ASN A 654 -9.01 -61.43 24.89
N CYS A 655 -8.10 -62.34 24.53
CA CYS A 655 -7.56 -62.42 23.18
C CYS A 655 -8.39 -63.41 22.35
N ASP A 656 -8.84 -63.01 21.16
CA ASP A 656 -9.59 -63.88 20.24
C ASP A 656 -8.63 -64.52 19.23
N PHE A 657 -8.53 -65.85 19.31
CA PHE A 657 -7.68 -66.68 18.45
C PHE A 657 -8.51 -67.56 17.49
N SER A 658 -9.83 -67.35 17.41
CA SER A 658 -10.78 -68.18 16.67
C SER A 658 -10.57 -68.23 15.15
N GLN A 659 -9.67 -67.40 14.59
CA GLN A 659 -9.35 -67.34 13.15
C GLN A 659 -7.97 -67.90 12.77
N LEU A 660 -7.25 -68.52 13.70
CA LEU A 660 -6.00 -69.22 13.39
C LEU A 660 -6.29 -70.56 12.68
N SER A 661 -5.72 -70.78 11.50
CA SER A 661 -5.64 -72.10 10.86
C SER A 661 -4.20 -72.61 10.93
N VAL A 662 -3.98 -73.76 11.58
CA VAL A 662 -2.61 -74.30 11.79
C VAL A 662 -2.19 -75.23 10.65
N SER A 663 -1.14 -74.84 9.89
CA SER A 663 -0.30 -75.79 9.16
C SER A 663 1.17 -75.38 9.28
N GLY A 664 1.95 -76.16 10.04
CA GLY A 664 3.37 -75.90 10.31
C GLY A 664 3.60 -75.15 11.62
N GLY A 665 4.12 -75.85 12.63
CA GLY A 665 4.33 -75.32 13.98
C GLY A 665 5.31 -74.14 14.02
N LYS A 666 4.92 -73.07 14.71
CA LYS A 666 5.84 -72.02 15.20
C LYS A 666 5.92 -72.09 16.73
N LYS A 667 7.13 -71.89 17.25
CA LYS A 667 7.46 -71.83 18.68
C LYS A 667 7.19 -70.44 19.25
N ILE A 668 6.68 -70.37 20.48
CA ILE A 668 6.87 -69.19 21.34
C ILE A 668 8.10 -69.44 22.20
N THR A 669 9.09 -68.56 22.12
CA THR A 669 10.33 -68.62 22.92
C THR A 669 10.23 -67.59 24.04
N CYS A 670 10.06 -68.05 25.28
CA CYS A 670 10.05 -67.24 26.50
C CYS A 670 11.33 -67.53 27.31
N ALA A 671 12.43 -66.84 27.02
CA ALA A 671 13.65 -67.02 27.82
C ALA A 671 13.47 -66.40 29.23
N ASN A 672 13.73 -67.21 30.28
CA ASN A 672 13.89 -66.81 31.69
C ASN A 672 12.66 -66.33 32.52
N PHE A 673 11.43 -66.86 32.37
CA PHE A 673 10.33 -66.55 33.32
C PHE A 673 9.53 -67.74 33.85
N ALA A 674 9.03 -67.57 35.08
CA ALA A 674 8.36 -68.58 35.88
C ALA A 674 6.83 -68.66 35.76
N ASN A 675 6.12 -67.72 35.09
CA ASN A 675 4.65 -67.76 34.99
C ASN A 675 4.08 -66.89 33.84
N VAL A 676 3.50 -67.52 32.80
CA VAL A 676 2.64 -66.87 31.77
C VAL A 676 1.19 -67.30 32.05
N VAL A 677 0.25 -66.35 32.08
CA VAL A 677 -1.18 -66.64 32.35
C VAL A 677 -2.05 -66.17 31.18
N PHE A 678 -2.78 -67.09 30.55
CA PHE A 678 -3.78 -66.81 29.51
C PHE A 678 -5.18 -66.88 30.13
N ASN A 679 -5.93 -65.78 30.13
CA ASN A 679 -7.31 -65.72 30.63
C ASN A 679 -8.28 -65.36 29.50
N GLY A 680 -9.32 -66.17 29.30
CA GLY A 680 -10.40 -65.88 28.34
C GLY A 680 -10.06 -66.13 26.87
N CYS A 681 -9.07 -66.98 26.57
CA CYS A 681 -8.73 -67.39 25.19
C CYS A 681 -9.64 -68.56 24.75
N GLN A 682 -10.30 -68.45 23.60
CA GLN A 682 -11.02 -69.57 22.97
C GLN A 682 -10.13 -70.23 21.90
N GLY A 683 -9.98 -71.56 21.94
CA GLY A 683 -9.38 -72.36 20.85
C GLY A 683 -7.94 -72.88 21.00
N ILE A 684 -7.24 -72.65 22.12
CA ILE A 684 -5.83 -73.06 22.30
C ILE A 684 -5.65 -74.01 23.50
N THR A 685 -4.83 -75.07 23.35
CA THR A 685 -4.25 -75.84 24.49
C THR A 685 -2.74 -75.64 24.54
N ILE A 686 -2.21 -75.32 25.73
CA ILE A 686 -0.76 -75.22 25.99
C ILE A 686 -0.25 -76.62 26.29
N SER A 687 0.64 -77.18 25.46
CA SER A 687 1.15 -78.54 25.69
C SER A 687 2.34 -78.53 26.66
N SER A 688 2.04 -78.67 27.95
CA SER A 688 2.97 -78.96 29.07
C SER A 688 4.16 -77.99 29.26
N ASP A 689 4.85 -78.15 30.40
CA ASP A 689 5.85 -77.24 30.98
C ASP A 689 6.80 -76.58 29.97
N VAL A 690 7.09 -75.31 30.22
CA VAL A 690 8.12 -74.52 29.52
C VAL A 690 9.40 -75.36 29.46
N LYS A 691 9.87 -75.67 28.24
CA LYS A 691 11.11 -76.42 28.03
C LYS A 691 12.26 -75.67 28.71
N LYS A 692 13.34 -76.37 29.09
CA LYS A 692 14.52 -75.75 29.74
C LYS A 692 15.15 -74.60 28.94
N ASP A 693 14.86 -74.50 27.64
CA ASP A 693 15.29 -73.42 26.74
C ASP A 693 14.31 -72.22 26.71
N GLY A 694 13.26 -72.25 27.52
CA GLY A 694 12.22 -71.22 27.56
C GLY A 694 11.10 -71.38 26.53
N THR A 695 11.10 -72.44 25.71
CA THR A 695 10.08 -72.58 24.64
C THR A 695 8.83 -73.32 25.09
N CYS A 696 7.66 -72.96 24.54
CA CYS A 696 6.42 -73.71 24.67
C CYS A 696 5.77 -73.94 23.29
N ASP A 697 5.25 -75.14 23.07
CA ASP A 697 4.57 -75.52 21.84
C ASP A 697 3.06 -75.26 21.99
N ILE A 698 2.44 -74.65 20.97
CA ILE A 698 0.99 -74.40 20.91
C ILE A 698 0.37 -75.39 19.92
N SER A 699 -0.72 -76.06 20.31
CA SER A 699 -1.51 -76.91 19.43
C SER A 699 -3.00 -76.55 19.46
N GLU A 700 -3.66 -76.69 18.30
CA GLU A 700 -5.10 -76.52 18.11
C GLU A 700 -5.87 -77.62 18.87
N LYS A 701 -7.03 -77.26 19.44
CA LYS A 701 -7.99 -78.26 19.88
C LYS A 701 -8.74 -78.75 18.63
N ASN A 702 -8.69 -80.04 18.33
CA ASN A 702 -9.75 -80.63 17.49
C ASN A 702 -11.08 -80.35 18.21
N ALA A 703 -12.00 -79.69 17.48
CA ALA A 703 -13.33 -79.21 17.88
C ALA A 703 -13.93 -79.81 19.16
#